data_AF-A0A8C4N577-F1
#
_entry.id   AF-A0A8C4N577-F1
#
_cell.length_a   1.000
_cell.length_b   1.000
_cell.length_c   1.000
_cell.angle_alpha   90.00
_cell.angle_beta   90.00
_cell.angle_gamma   90.00
#
_symmetry.space_group_name_H-M   'P 1'
#
loop_
_entity.id
_entity.type
_entity.pdbx_description
1 polymer ?
#
loop_
_entity_poly.entity_id
_entity_poly.type
_entity_poly.pdbx_seq_one_letter_code
_entity_poly.pdbx_strand_id
1 'polypeptide(L)'
;MVPTNASVLRIEIRGPENTLRLRQVKVLGWRNGESIQLVGQPSAALAQQRNCEAETLRVFRLITSQVFGKLISGDTESTPDQEDKCLVLSPDADEKAKSDADLKEHMVGIIFSRSKLTNLQKQVCAHIVQAIRTEAMRVREEWEHALSSRENANARTPGNLPPTPSFNPQNLPAVILPEPEQAFDSYCFELLSMVLALSGSNVGRTYLAQQGTLLHDLFSLLHTASPRVQRQVVSLLRRVLPEVTPSRLASVLGVRALPPADISDIVHSAAGGGEHRQAAILDVFLGSIAKALCVQVKAKGGLNGSSGKGMTTVSLASALMSSSPRLDQHWWLCGTTPPQIAEVIMRLIKDMAAGHLSESWSRVTKNAIAEAVIALTKLEDEFRNPMQCLGTTQLWLALASLCVLDQDHVDRLSSGRWMSKDGQQKQMPICDNHDDGETFAIIHCNACGNLCADCDRFLHLHRRTRSHQRQVFKEEEEAIKVDLHEGCGRTKLFWLMALADSKTLKAMVEFRDRGTGGKTVSGGLTEACRFCGSRGNTELSAVGSICTDPECKEYAHTACMRTHACGHPCGGVKSESSCLPCLHGCGKDASGLKQDADDMCMICFTEALSAAPAIQLQCSHVFHLHCCRRVLENRWLGPRITFGFLLCPICKSKMSHSTLRELLAPIGALYDDVRRKALMRLEYEGLHQSEAIATPGARFHNDPAGYAMNRYAYYVCFKCQKAYFGGEARCDVEAAHGDDFDPSELICGACSDVSRAQMCPKHGTDFLEYKCRYCCSVAVFFCFGTTHFCNPCHDDFQRMTSIPKDELPHCPAGPKARQLEGTECPLHVVHPPTGEEFALGCGVCRNAHTF
;
A
#
# COMPACT_ATOMS: atom_id res chain seq x y z
N MET A 1 -91.62 34.66 -27.43
CA MET A 1 -90.56 33.79 -27.98
C MET A 1 -89.22 34.33 -27.51
N VAL A 2 -88.58 33.65 -26.58
CA VAL A 2 -87.19 33.90 -26.14
C VAL A 2 -86.43 32.58 -26.38
N PRO A 3 -85.20 32.61 -26.93
CA PRO A 3 -84.65 31.50 -27.69
C PRO A 3 -84.25 30.33 -26.79
N THR A 4 -84.80 29.16 -27.11
CA THR A 4 -84.23 27.85 -26.78
C THR A 4 -82.91 27.69 -27.51
N ASN A 5 -81.79 27.63 -26.79
CA ASN A 5 -80.64 26.75 -27.05
C ASN A 5 -79.46 27.16 -26.15
N ALA A 6 -79.52 26.81 -24.86
CA ALA A 6 -78.32 26.73 -24.04
C ALA A 6 -77.70 25.34 -24.23
N SER A 7 -76.56 25.27 -24.91
CA SER A 7 -75.78 24.04 -25.04
C SER A 7 -75.00 23.79 -23.75
N VAL A 8 -75.43 22.81 -22.96
CA VAL A 8 -74.75 22.39 -21.72
C VAL A 8 -73.72 21.32 -22.05
N LEU A 9 -72.44 21.59 -21.74
CA LEU A 9 -71.35 20.64 -21.92
C LEU A 9 -71.04 19.95 -20.57
N ARG A 10 -71.34 18.66 -20.45
CA ARG A 10 -71.00 17.86 -19.26
C ARG A 10 -69.66 17.17 -19.49
N ILE A 11 -68.67 17.45 -18.64
CA ILE A 11 -67.34 16.83 -18.68
C ILE A 11 -67.23 15.85 -17.51
N GLU A 12 -67.07 14.57 -17.81
CA GLU A 12 -66.86 13.51 -16.81
C GLU A 12 -65.43 12.98 -16.96
N ILE A 13 -64.64 13.08 -15.89
CA ILE A 13 -63.21 12.71 -15.92
C ILE A 13 -63.00 11.58 -14.92
N ARG A 14 -62.51 10.44 -15.42
CA ARG A 14 -62.16 9.26 -14.61
C ARG A 14 -60.68 8.95 -14.84
N GLY A 15 -59.93 8.67 -13.78
CA GLY A 15 -58.51 8.33 -13.81
C GLY A 15 -58.21 7.04 -13.05
N PRO A 16 -57.07 6.39 -13.30
CA PRO A 16 -56.69 5.12 -12.67
C PRO A 16 -56.34 5.26 -11.18
N GLU A 17 -56.07 6.48 -10.69
CA GLU A 17 -55.73 6.76 -9.30
C GLU A 17 -56.65 7.84 -8.70
N ASN A 18 -57.24 7.55 -7.54
CA ASN A 18 -58.21 8.40 -6.85
C ASN A 18 -57.59 9.65 -6.18
N THR A 19 -56.27 9.84 -6.28
CA THR A 19 -55.51 10.92 -5.62
C THR A 19 -55.28 12.14 -6.52
N LEU A 20 -55.50 12.03 -7.83
CA LEU A 20 -55.31 13.12 -8.78
C LEU A 20 -56.43 14.16 -8.65
N ARG A 21 -56.06 15.40 -8.32
CA ARG A 21 -57.00 16.54 -8.23
C ARG A 21 -56.86 17.45 -9.45
N LEU A 22 -57.96 17.67 -10.15
CA LEU A 22 -58.05 18.57 -11.29
C LEU A 22 -57.98 20.04 -10.81
N ARG A 23 -56.93 20.78 -11.16
CA ARG A 23 -56.76 22.18 -10.73
C ARG A 23 -57.49 23.19 -11.60
N GLN A 24 -57.57 22.98 -12.92
CA GLN A 24 -58.24 23.93 -13.82
C GLN A 24 -58.68 23.25 -15.12
N VAL A 25 -59.84 23.68 -15.65
CA VAL A 25 -60.27 23.42 -17.03
C VAL A 25 -60.36 24.76 -17.74
N LYS A 26 -59.77 24.88 -18.94
CA LYS A 26 -59.90 26.08 -19.77
C LYS A 26 -60.37 25.69 -21.17
N VAL A 27 -61.48 26.26 -21.60
CA VAL A 27 -62.02 26.08 -22.95
C VAL A 27 -61.29 27.04 -23.89
N LEU A 28 -60.58 26.50 -24.89
CA LEU A 28 -59.73 27.29 -25.79
C LEU A 28 -60.44 27.76 -27.06
N GLY A 29 -61.67 27.31 -27.33
CA GLY A 29 -62.50 27.74 -28.46
C GLY A 29 -63.56 26.71 -28.86
N TRP A 30 -64.48 27.09 -29.75
CA TRP A 30 -65.49 26.21 -30.36
C TRP A 30 -65.52 26.41 -31.88
N ARG A 31 -65.44 25.32 -32.66
CA ARG A 31 -65.66 25.34 -34.12
C ARG A 31 -66.35 24.04 -34.55
N ASN A 32 -67.45 24.15 -35.29
CA ASN A 32 -68.21 22.97 -35.74
C ASN A 32 -67.39 22.21 -36.79
N GLY A 33 -67.07 20.94 -36.51
CA GLY A 33 -66.71 19.95 -37.52
C GLY A 33 -65.24 19.63 -37.76
N GLU A 34 -64.28 20.35 -37.15
CA GLU A 34 -62.84 20.02 -37.31
C GLU A 34 -62.05 20.21 -36.01
N SER A 35 -61.13 19.27 -35.73
CA SER A 35 -60.17 19.39 -34.63
C SER A 35 -59.23 20.58 -34.87
N ILE A 36 -59.23 21.57 -33.98
CA ILE A 36 -58.31 22.70 -34.06
C ILE A 36 -56.88 22.18 -33.80
N GLN A 37 -56.07 22.01 -34.84
CA GLN A 37 -54.63 21.82 -34.69
C GLN A 37 -53.97 23.20 -34.54
N LEU A 38 -53.56 23.52 -33.32
CA LEU A 38 -52.71 24.68 -33.05
C LEU A 38 -51.29 24.36 -33.56
N VAL A 39 -50.92 24.96 -34.70
CA VAL A 39 -49.59 24.79 -35.31
C VAL A 39 -48.51 25.25 -34.32
N GLY A 40 -47.57 24.34 -34.00
CA GLY A 40 -46.42 24.62 -33.13
C GLY A 40 -46.57 24.24 -31.65
N GLN A 41 -47.74 23.75 -31.20
CA GLN A 41 -47.90 23.26 -29.82
C GLN A 41 -47.67 21.74 -29.75
N PRO A 42 -46.82 21.24 -28.83
CA PRO A 42 -46.63 19.81 -28.64
C PRO A 42 -47.97 19.14 -28.25
N SER A 43 -48.18 17.90 -28.69
CA SER A 43 -49.42 17.16 -28.36
C SER A 43 -49.62 17.12 -26.84
N ALA A 44 -50.88 17.07 -26.38
CA ALA A 44 -51.19 17.04 -24.94
C ALA A 44 -50.44 15.90 -24.21
N ALA A 45 -50.24 14.76 -24.86
CA ALA A 45 -49.45 13.64 -24.34
C ALA A 45 -47.95 13.99 -24.22
N LEU A 46 -47.40 14.68 -25.21
CA LEU A 46 -45.99 15.08 -25.25
C LEU A 46 -45.69 16.23 -24.26
N ALA A 47 -46.63 17.15 -24.07
CA ALA A 47 -46.57 18.20 -23.06
C ALA A 47 -46.71 17.64 -21.64
N GLN A 48 -47.62 16.67 -21.43
CA GLN A 48 -47.76 15.96 -20.16
C GLN A 48 -46.49 15.15 -19.83
N GLN A 49 -45.92 14.46 -20.81
CA GLN A 49 -44.65 13.74 -20.63
C GLN A 49 -43.52 14.70 -20.25
N ARG A 50 -43.35 15.82 -20.97
CA ARG A 50 -42.31 16.82 -20.65
C ARG A 50 -42.48 17.46 -19.27
N ASN A 51 -43.71 17.81 -18.90
CA ASN A 51 -43.97 18.39 -17.58
C ASN A 51 -43.80 17.36 -16.46
N CYS A 52 -44.17 16.10 -16.71
CA CYS A 52 -43.92 15.02 -15.76
C CYS A 52 -42.41 14.78 -15.59
N GLU A 53 -41.64 14.73 -16.67
CA GLU A 53 -40.18 14.61 -16.62
C GLU A 53 -39.54 15.79 -15.87
N ALA A 54 -39.93 17.03 -16.18
CA ALA A 54 -39.40 18.23 -15.53
C ALA A 54 -39.74 18.30 -14.03
N GLU A 55 -40.98 18.01 -13.65
CA GLU A 55 -41.40 18.08 -12.26
C GLU A 55 -40.86 16.91 -11.45
N THR A 56 -40.69 15.74 -12.08
CA THR A 56 -40.04 14.60 -11.42
C THR A 56 -38.54 14.84 -11.24
N LEU A 57 -37.86 15.49 -12.20
CA LEU A 57 -36.48 15.96 -12.04
C LEU A 57 -36.36 17.01 -10.92
N ARG A 58 -37.34 17.90 -10.79
CA ARG A 58 -37.40 18.89 -9.70
C ARG A 58 -37.59 18.24 -8.34
N VAL A 59 -38.58 17.36 -8.20
CA VAL A 59 -38.85 16.61 -6.96
C VAL A 59 -37.66 15.72 -6.62
N PHE A 60 -37.01 15.12 -7.62
CA PHE A 60 -35.79 14.35 -7.41
C PHE A 60 -34.65 15.24 -6.89
N ARG A 61 -34.37 16.39 -7.52
CA ARG A 61 -33.40 17.37 -7.01
C ARG A 61 -33.70 17.76 -5.56
N LEU A 62 -34.99 17.92 -5.23
CA LEU A 62 -35.46 18.27 -3.89
C LEU A 62 -35.28 17.12 -2.88
N ILE A 63 -35.53 15.87 -3.28
CA ILE A 63 -35.31 14.68 -2.43
C ILE A 63 -33.82 14.48 -2.25
N THR A 64 -33.01 14.59 -3.31
CA THR A 64 -31.57 14.53 -3.18
C THR A 64 -31.01 15.67 -2.35
N SER A 65 -31.57 16.88 -2.42
CA SER A 65 -31.15 18.00 -1.58
C SER A 65 -31.66 17.90 -0.14
N GLN A 66 -32.80 17.25 0.11
CA GLN A 66 -33.31 17.05 1.48
C GLN A 66 -32.66 15.86 2.18
N VAL A 67 -32.31 14.81 1.44
CA VAL A 67 -31.64 13.62 1.97
C VAL A 67 -30.11 13.79 2.00
N PHE A 68 -29.53 14.52 1.04
CA PHE A 68 -28.08 14.67 0.88
C PHE A 68 -27.60 16.13 0.81
N GLY A 69 -28.49 17.12 0.74
CA GLY A 69 -28.13 18.52 0.43
C GLY A 69 -27.65 19.38 1.59
N LYS A 70 -27.54 18.86 2.82
CA LYS A 70 -26.68 19.51 3.83
C LYS A 70 -25.19 19.49 3.45
N LEU A 71 -24.80 18.76 2.40
CA LEU A 71 -23.40 18.57 1.97
C LEU A 71 -23.13 18.94 0.50
N ILE A 72 -24.14 19.36 -0.27
CA ILE A 72 -24.00 19.65 -1.73
C ILE A 72 -24.07 21.15 -2.04
N SER A 73 -24.63 21.97 -1.15
CA SER A 73 -24.61 23.42 -1.31
C SER A 73 -23.28 23.96 -0.76
N GLY A 74 -22.31 24.21 -1.63
CA GLY A 74 -21.28 25.20 -1.33
C GLY A 74 -21.97 26.54 -1.06
N ASP A 75 -21.58 27.17 0.05
CA ASP A 75 -22.27 28.30 0.66
C ASP A 75 -22.69 29.39 -0.32
N THR A 76 -24.00 29.49 -0.49
CA THR A 76 -24.64 30.79 -0.72
C THR A 76 -25.73 30.94 0.32
N GLU A 77 -25.38 31.75 1.33
CA GLU A 77 -26.23 32.34 2.36
C GLU A 77 -26.86 31.40 3.39
N SER A 78 -26.11 31.15 4.48
CA SER A 78 -26.70 31.08 5.82
C SER A 78 -25.78 31.72 6.87
N THR A 79 -26.40 32.40 7.83
CA THR A 79 -25.84 33.27 8.87
C THR A 79 -24.87 32.59 9.86
N PRO A 80 -23.91 33.33 10.45
CA PRO A 80 -22.69 32.79 11.05
C PRO A 80 -22.82 32.35 12.52
N ASP A 81 -23.83 31.55 12.89
CA ASP A 81 -24.04 31.15 14.30
C ASP A 81 -24.28 29.64 14.52
N GLN A 82 -23.88 28.77 13.58
CA GLN A 82 -24.17 27.34 13.73
C GLN A 82 -23.19 26.38 13.03
N GLU A 83 -21.88 26.66 13.05
CA GLU A 83 -20.87 25.77 12.42
C GLU A 83 -19.89 25.07 13.38
N ASP A 84 -19.82 25.43 14.67
CA ASP A 84 -18.72 24.92 15.51
C ASP A 84 -18.93 23.55 16.18
N LYS A 85 -19.95 22.76 15.83
CA LYS A 85 -20.27 21.49 16.54
C LYS A 85 -20.07 20.17 15.81
N CYS A 86 -19.33 20.12 14.69
CA CYS A 86 -19.09 18.82 14.03
C CYS A 86 -17.69 18.59 13.44
N LEU A 87 -16.64 19.16 14.05
CA LEU A 87 -15.25 18.81 13.73
C LEU A 87 -14.52 18.28 14.97
N VAL A 88 -14.88 17.07 15.37
CA VAL A 88 -14.10 16.27 16.33
C VAL A 88 -13.96 14.86 15.75
N LEU A 89 -12.72 14.51 15.39
CA LEU A 89 -12.33 13.18 14.93
C LEU A 89 -12.43 12.18 16.09
N SER A 90 -13.58 11.52 16.20
CA SER A 90 -13.79 10.38 17.09
C SER A 90 -13.58 9.06 16.32
N PRO A 91 -13.11 7.97 16.97
CA PRO A 91 -13.02 6.64 16.36
C PRO A 91 -14.37 6.08 15.92
N ASP A 92 -15.46 6.65 16.43
CA ASP A 92 -16.84 6.35 16.02
C ASP A 92 -17.18 6.87 14.61
N ALA A 93 -16.30 7.64 13.95
CA ALA A 93 -16.55 8.11 12.58
C ALA A 93 -16.58 6.96 11.56
N ASP A 94 -15.80 5.89 11.76
CA ASP A 94 -15.82 4.71 10.89
C ASP A 94 -17.08 3.85 11.13
N GLU A 95 -17.51 3.68 12.39
CA GLU A 95 -18.77 3.00 12.75
C GLU A 95 -20.00 3.80 12.29
N LYS A 96 -19.95 5.13 12.43
CA LYS A 96 -21.02 6.05 12.00
C LYS A 96 -21.07 6.23 10.49
N ALA A 97 -19.92 6.29 9.80
CA ALA A 97 -19.89 6.29 8.33
C ALA A 97 -20.37 4.96 7.76
N LYS A 98 -20.11 3.84 8.46
CA LYS A 98 -20.60 2.51 8.09
C LYS A 98 -22.10 2.36 8.36
N SER A 99 -22.61 2.84 9.49
CA SER A 99 -24.06 2.83 9.76
C SER A 99 -24.83 3.78 8.85
N ASP A 100 -24.26 4.92 8.48
CA ASP A 100 -24.84 5.88 7.53
C ASP A 100 -24.74 5.36 6.09
N ALA A 101 -23.67 4.64 5.74
CA ALA A 101 -23.56 3.89 4.48
C ALA A 101 -24.55 2.73 4.42
N ASP A 102 -24.77 1.99 5.52
CA ASP A 102 -25.74 0.90 5.62
C ASP A 102 -27.18 1.44 5.54
N LEU A 103 -27.46 2.60 6.14
CA LEU A 103 -28.74 3.32 6.00
C LEU A 103 -28.97 3.81 4.57
N LYS A 104 -27.94 4.38 3.93
CA LYS A 104 -27.96 4.80 2.52
C LYS A 104 -28.15 3.58 1.60
N GLU A 105 -27.45 2.48 1.84
CA GLU A 105 -27.53 1.23 1.08
C GLU A 105 -28.90 0.55 1.28
N HIS A 106 -29.47 0.60 2.48
CA HIS A 106 -30.82 0.10 2.77
C HIS A 106 -31.91 0.95 2.09
N MET A 107 -31.81 2.29 2.15
CA MET A 107 -32.76 3.19 1.50
C MET A 107 -32.71 3.09 -0.02
N VAL A 108 -31.51 3.00 -0.60
CA VAL A 108 -31.29 2.76 -2.02
C VAL A 108 -31.77 1.34 -2.38
N GLY A 109 -31.51 0.33 -1.55
CA GLY A 109 -32.03 -1.03 -1.71
C GLY A 109 -33.57 -1.07 -1.77
N ILE A 110 -34.26 -0.25 -0.98
CA ILE A 110 -35.72 -0.08 -1.03
C ILE A 110 -36.16 0.56 -2.35
N ILE A 111 -35.49 1.63 -2.79
CA ILE A 111 -35.79 2.34 -4.05
C ILE A 111 -35.54 1.45 -5.29
N PHE A 112 -34.56 0.54 -5.23
CA PHE A 112 -34.13 -0.32 -6.33
C PHE A 112 -34.50 -1.81 -6.15
N SER A 113 -35.43 -2.11 -5.25
CA SER A 113 -35.91 -3.47 -4.93
C SER A 113 -36.68 -4.17 -6.07
N ARG A 114 -37.07 -3.44 -7.12
CA ARG A 114 -37.83 -3.98 -8.27
C ARG A 114 -36.90 -4.61 -9.31
N SER A 115 -37.41 -5.57 -10.08
CA SER A 115 -36.65 -6.33 -11.09
C SER A 115 -36.13 -5.51 -12.28
N LYS A 116 -36.61 -4.27 -12.49
CA LYS A 116 -36.14 -3.35 -13.53
C LYS A 116 -36.15 -1.90 -13.04
N LEU A 117 -35.15 -1.12 -13.47
CA LEU A 117 -35.10 0.33 -13.25
C LEU A 117 -36.24 1.03 -13.98
N THR A 118 -36.91 1.96 -13.31
CA THR A 118 -37.87 2.88 -13.94
C THR A 118 -37.16 3.85 -14.90
N ASN A 119 -37.88 4.44 -15.85
CA ASN A 119 -37.29 5.43 -16.77
C ASN A 119 -36.69 6.63 -16.01
N LEU A 120 -37.36 7.06 -14.93
CA LEU A 120 -36.84 8.10 -14.05
C LEU A 120 -35.52 7.68 -13.40
N GLN A 121 -35.45 6.49 -12.83
CA GLN A 121 -34.24 5.96 -12.19
C GLN A 121 -33.06 5.89 -13.17
N LYS A 122 -33.30 5.51 -14.43
CA LYS A 122 -32.27 5.51 -15.47
C LYS A 122 -31.77 6.93 -15.79
N GLN A 123 -32.68 7.89 -15.94
CA GLN A 123 -32.33 9.30 -16.19
C GLN A 123 -31.51 9.89 -15.04
N VAL A 124 -31.89 9.58 -13.79
CA VAL A 124 -31.12 9.96 -12.60
C VAL A 124 -29.72 9.38 -12.62
N CYS A 125 -29.58 8.07 -12.86
CA CYS A 125 -28.27 7.42 -12.92
C CYS A 125 -27.41 8.01 -14.04
N ALA A 126 -28.00 8.32 -15.21
CA ALA A 126 -27.29 8.96 -16.30
C ALA A 126 -26.75 10.35 -15.93
N HIS A 127 -27.51 11.14 -15.17
CA HIS A 127 -27.04 12.44 -14.67
C HIS A 127 -25.89 12.30 -13.66
N ILE A 128 -25.97 11.33 -12.75
CA ILE A 128 -24.89 11.05 -11.77
C ILE A 128 -23.62 10.61 -12.50
N VAL A 129 -23.74 9.70 -13.47
CA VAL A 129 -22.60 9.25 -14.30
C VAL A 129 -21.99 10.42 -15.08
N GLN A 130 -22.82 11.31 -15.63
CA GLN A 130 -22.32 12.50 -16.33
C GLN A 130 -21.62 13.48 -15.37
N ALA A 131 -22.10 13.64 -14.14
CA ALA A 131 -21.42 14.47 -13.13
C ALA A 131 -20.06 13.87 -12.73
N ILE A 132 -19.99 12.54 -12.55
CA ILE A 132 -18.72 11.84 -12.30
C ILE A 132 -17.74 12.07 -13.44
N ARG A 133 -18.21 12.03 -14.69
CA ARG A 133 -17.38 12.32 -15.86
C ARG A 133 -16.77 13.72 -15.82
N THR A 134 -17.58 14.73 -15.49
CA THR A 134 -17.11 16.12 -15.35
C THR A 134 -16.05 16.23 -14.26
N GLU A 135 -16.29 15.62 -13.09
CA GLU A 135 -15.32 15.61 -12.00
C GLU A 135 -14.05 14.82 -12.36
N ALA A 136 -14.15 13.70 -13.06
CA ALA A 136 -12.99 12.91 -13.49
C ALA A 136 -12.10 13.70 -14.45
N MET A 137 -12.68 14.49 -15.36
CA MET A 137 -11.93 15.39 -16.24
C MET A 137 -11.24 16.51 -15.44
N ARG A 138 -11.97 17.18 -14.54
CA ARG A 138 -11.42 18.23 -13.67
C ARG A 138 -10.24 17.72 -12.83
N VAL A 139 -10.42 16.60 -12.14
CA VAL A 139 -9.37 15.98 -11.30
C VAL A 139 -8.15 15.58 -12.14
N ARG A 140 -8.35 15.15 -13.40
CA ARG A 140 -7.27 14.81 -14.32
C ARG A 140 -6.48 16.05 -14.75
N GLU A 141 -7.15 17.16 -15.08
CA GLU A 141 -6.50 18.43 -15.43
C GLU A 141 -5.67 18.99 -14.26
N GLU A 142 -6.22 18.97 -13.05
CA GLU A 142 -5.52 19.39 -11.83
C GLU A 142 -4.28 18.53 -11.55
N TRP A 143 -4.40 17.22 -11.72
CA TRP A 143 -3.28 16.28 -11.59
C TRP A 143 -2.18 16.54 -12.64
N GLU A 144 -2.54 16.80 -13.90
CA GLU A 144 -1.59 17.17 -14.97
C GLU A 144 -0.85 18.48 -14.64
N HIS A 145 -1.56 19.47 -14.09
CA HIS A 145 -0.96 20.72 -13.61
C HIS A 145 0.03 20.49 -12.44
N ALA A 146 -0.32 19.62 -11.48
CA ALA A 146 0.54 19.28 -10.35
C ALA A 146 1.82 18.52 -10.76
N LEU A 147 1.75 17.71 -11.82
CA LEU A 147 2.93 17.07 -12.40
C LEU A 147 3.85 18.10 -13.07
N SER A 148 3.28 18.97 -13.91
CA SER A 148 4.01 19.99 -14.65
C SER A 148 4.69 21.03 -13.75
N SER A 149 4.06 21.38 -12.62
CA SER A 149 4.64 22.31 -11.64
C SER A 149 5.86 21.71 -10.92
N ARG A 150 5.83 20.41 -10.60
CA ARG A 150 6.98 19.69 -10.02
C ARG A 150 8.14 19.54 -11.01
N GLU A 151 7.85 19.33 -12.29
CA GLU A 151 8.87 19.32 -13.35
C GLU A 151 9.60 20.68 -13.46
N ASN A 152 8.85 21.79 -13.42
CA ASN A 152 9.41 23.14 -13.47
C ASN A 152 10.21 23.54 -12.21
N ALA A 153 9.83 23.02 -11.04
CA ALA A 153 10.58 23.22 -9.80
C ALA A 153 11.93 22.47 -9.82
N ASN A 154 11.97 21.27 -10.39
CA ASN A 154 13.17 20.44 -10.48
C ASN A 154 14.13 20.85 -11.62
N ALA A 155 13.64 21.53 -12.66
CA ALA A 155 14.47 22.03 -13.78
C ALA A 155 15.30 23.28 -13.43
N ARG A 156 15.01 23.96 -12.30
CA ARG A 156 15.79 25.11 -11.81
C ARG A 156 16.93 24.66 -10.89
N THR A 157 17.99 24.10 -11.45
CA THR A 157 19.30 23.93 -10.76
C THR A 157 20.17 25.19 -10.97
N PRO A 158 20.95 25.66 -9.97
CA PRO A 158 21.60 26.96 -10.03
C PRO A 158 22.92 26.89 -10.82
N GLY A 159 22.92 27.44 -12.03
CA GLY A 159 24.12 27.64 -12.83
C GLY A 159 24.17 29.08 -13.35
N ASN A 160 25.21 29.81 -12.93
CA ASN A 160 25.64 31.16 -13.35
C ASN A 160 24.97 32.38 -12.67
N LEU A 161 25.48 32.75 -11.49
CA LEU A 161 25.63 34.16 -11.07
C LEU A 161 26.96 34.35 -10.29
N PRO A 162 27.56 35.57 -10.27
CA PRO A 162 28.91 35.81 -9.77
C PRO A 162 29.02 35.72 -8.24
N PRO A 163 30.25 35.62 -7.67
CA PRO A 163 30.43 35.32 -6.26
C PRO A 163 30.24 36.57 -5.40
N THR A 164 29.31 36.52 -4.43
CA THR A 164 29.19 37.47 -3.33
C THR A 164 28.86 36.73 -2.02
N PRO A 165 29.23 37.26 -0.86
CA PRO A 165 29.64 36.44 0.28
C PRO A 165 28.47 35.79 1.03
N SER A 166 28.79 34.64 1.61
CA SER A 166 28.01 33.77 2.49
C SER A 166 26.99 34.49 3.38
N PHE A 167 25.71 34.28 3.10
CA PHE A 167 24.57 34.56 3.98
C PHE A 167 23.74 33.29 4.18
N ASN A 168 23.39 33.05 5.44
CA ASN A 168 22.71 31.87 5.97
C ASN A 168 21.21 31.90 5.63
N PRO A 169 20.62 30.89 4.96
CA PRO A 169 19.19 30.89 4.64
C PRO A 169 18.39 30.29 5.79
N GLN A 170 18.20 31.05 6.87
CA GLN A 170 17.31 30.68 7.99
C GLN A 170 16.29 31.77 8.36
N ASN A 171 16.15 32.84 7.58
CA ASN A 171 15.15 33.87 7.85
C ASN A 171 14.57 34.44 6.55
N LEU A 172 13.58 33.76 5.98
CA LEU A 172 12.50 34.41 5.23
C LEU A 172 11.16 33.82 5.70
N PRO A 173 10.12 34.66 5.90
CA PRO A 173 8.84 34.20 6.41
C PRO A 173 8.23 33.23 5.40
N ALA A 174 7.91 32.02 5.86
CA ALA A 174 7.00 31.14 5.17
C ALA A 174 5.70 31.91 4.93
N VAL A 175 5.44 32.32 3.68
CA VAL A 175 4.10 32.70 3.29
C VAL A 175 3.30 31.42 3.39
N ILE A 176 2.58 31.29 4.50
CA ILE A 176 1.56 30.27 4.73
C ILE A 176 0.52 30.49 3.64
N LEU A 177 0.62 29.74 2.55
CA LEU A 177 -0.50 29.52 1.65
C LEU A 177 -1.47 28.59 2.40
N PRO A 178 -2.74 28.98 2.58
CA PRO A 178 -3.71 28.13 3.24
C PRO A 178 -3.95 26.89 2.36
N GLU A 179 -3.82 25.69 2.94
CA GLU A 179 -4.13 24.42 2.29
C GLU A 179 -5.60 24.41 1.82
N PRO A 180 -5.88 24.26 0.52
CA PRO A 180 -7.22 24.06 0.01
C PRO A 180 -7.48 22.58 -0.32
N GLU A 181 -6.75 21.58 0.20
CA GLU A 181 -6.86 20.20 -0.31
C GLU A 181 -8.06 19.39 0.22
N GLN A 182 -8.68 19.77 1.35
CA GLN A 182 -9.73 18.94 1.98
C GLN A 182 -11.16 19.20 1.47
N ALA A 183 -11.43 20.34 0.82
CA ALA A 183 -12.79 20.69 0.39
C ALA A 183 -13.17 20.15 -1.00
N PHE A 184 -12.20 19.90 -1.88
CA PHE A 184 -12.46 19.73 -3.32
C PHE A 184 -12.70 18.28 -3.78
N ASP A 185 -12.33 17.26 -3.00
CA ASP A 185 -12.57 15.85 -3.33
C ASP A 185 -13.91 15.32 -2.78
N SER A 186 -14.54 16.06 -1.86
CA SER A 186 -15.78 15.69 -1.17
C SER A 186 -16.94 15.49 -2.15
N TYR A 187 -17.10 16.37 -3.15
CA TYR A 187 -18.17 16.23 -4.14
C TYR A 187 -18.02 14.95 -5.00
N CYS A 188 -16.81 14.69 -5.49
CA CYS A 188 -16.52 13.47 -6.26
C CYS A 188 -16.73 12.20 -5.41
N PHE A 189 -16.29 12.24 -4.14
CA PHE A 189 -16.48 11.15 -3.20
C PHE A 189 -17.96 10.83 -2.95
N GLU A 190 -18.80 11.85 -2.76
CA GLU A 190 -20.24 11.66 -2.56
C GLU A 190 -20.91 11.09 -3.81
N LEU A 191 -20.58 11.58 -5.00
CA LEU A 191 -21.09 11.02 -6.27
C LEU A 191 -20.76 9.52 -6.41
N LEU A 192 -19.53 9.12 -6.10
CA LEU A 192 -19.12 7.72 -6.11
C LEU A 192 -19.76 6.90 -4.99
N SER A 193 -20.06 7.51 -3.85
CA SER A 193 -20.80 6.89 -2.76
C SER A 193 -22.24 6.58 -3.16
N MET A 194 -22.89 7.48 -3.90
CA MET A 194 -24.21 7.24 -4.48
C MET A 194 -24.20 6.06 -5.47
N VAL A 195 -23.19 6.00 -6.34
CA VAL A 195 -23.04 4.91 -7.32
C VAL A 195 -22.69 3.58 -6.62
N LEU A 196 -21.88 3.61 -5.56
CA LEU A 196 -21.58 2.42 -4.77
C LEU A 196 -22.84 1.87 -4.10
N ALA A 197 -23.66 2.73 -3.49
CA ALA A 197 -24.93 2.30 -2.91
C ALA A 197 -25.85 1.67 -3.98
N LEU A 198 -25.93 2.25 -5.18
CA LEU A 198 -26.70 1.70 -6.29
C LEU A 198 -26.21 0.29 -6.70
N SER A 199 -24.89 0.07 -6.68
CA SER A 199 -24.27 -1.22 -6.96
C SER A 199 -24.53 -2.29 -5.88
N GLY A 200 -25.18 -1.94 -4.76
CA GLY A 200 -25.68 -2.93 -3.80
C GLY A 200 -26.76 -3.85 -4.41
N SER A 201 -27.57 -3.32 -5.33
CA SER A 201 -28.61 -4.08 -6.02
C SER A 201 -28.10 -4.76 -7.31
N ASN A 202 -28.63 -5.95 -7.64
CA ASN A 202 -28.24 -6.67 -8.87
C ASN A 202 -28.58 -5.88 -10.15
N VAL A 203 -29.76 -5.25 -10.15
CA VAL A 203 -30.23 -4.42 -11.27
C VAL A 203 -29.34 -3.18 -11.43
N GLY A 204 -28.96 -2.54 -10.33
CA GLY A 204 -28.03 -1.42 -10.33
C GLY A 204 -26.65 -1.80 -10.86
N ARG A 205 -26.06 -2.91 -10.39
CA ARG A 205 -24.78 -3.42 -10.91
C ARG A 205 -24.82 -3.66 -12.42
N THR A 206 -25.85 -4.36 -12.89
CA THR A 206 -26.02 -4.66 -14.33
C THR A 206 -26.11 -3.37 -15.15
N TYR A 207 -26.86 -2.37 -14.66
CA TYR A 207 -26.98 -1.08 -15.35
C TYR A 207 -25.66 -0.31 -15.37
N LEU A 208 -24.93 -0.26 -14.26
CA LEU A 208 -23.62 0.41 -14.17
C LEU A 208 -22.56 -0.29 -15.03
N ALA A 209 -22.54 -1.62 -15.05
CA ALA A 209 -21.70 -2.42 -15.94
C ALA A 209 -21.98 -2.11 -17.42
N GLN A 210 -23.18 -1.62 -17.74
CA GLN A 210 -23.52 -1.20 -19.09
C GLN A 210 -22.99 0.18 -19.49
N GLN A 211 -22.61 1.02 -18.52
CA GLN A 211 -22.11 2.38 -18.76
C GLN A 211 -20.60 2.36 -19.04
N GLY A 212 -20.21 2.25 -20.31
CA GLY A 212 -18.80 2.22 -20.70
C GLY A 212 -18.03 3.50 -20.33
N THR A 213 -18.68 4.66 -20.37
CA THR A 213 -18.08 5.94 -19.97
C THR A 213 -17.75 5.96 -18.48
N LEU A 214 -18.68 5.49 -17.62
CA LEU A 214 -18.43 5.38 -16.19
C LEU A 214 -17.21 4.50 -15.92
N LEU A 215 -17.11 3.33 -16.56
CA LEU A 215 -15.95 2.45 -16.39
C LEU A 215 -14.65 3.17 -16.76
N HIS A 216 -14.60 3.85 -17.90
CA HIS A 216 -13.44 4.65 -18.30
C HIS A 216 -13.09 5.72 -17.25
N ASP A 217 -14.07 6.47 -16.76
CA ASP A 217 -13.89 7.53 -15.78
C ASP A 217 -13.41 6.98 -14.41
N LEU A 218 -13.88 5.80 -14.01
CA LEU A 218 -13.39 5.10 -12.81
C LEU A 218 -11.92 4.73 -12.93
N PHE A 219 -11.46 4.21 -14.08
CA PHE A 219 -10.05 3.95 -14.31
C PHE A 219 -9.22 5.23 -14.38
N SER A 220 -9.80 6.35 -14.85
CA SER A 220 -9.14 7.66 -14.76
C SER A 220 -8.90 8.06 -13.30
N LEU A 221 -9.97 8.06 -12.49
CA LEU A 221 -9.94 8.42 -11.08
C LEU A 221 -9.05 7.48 -10.24
N LEU A 222 -8.93 6.21 -10.64
CA LEU A 222 -8.03 5.26 -9.99
C LEU A 222 -6.57 5.75 -9.97
N HIS A 223 -6.15 6.55 -10.96
CA HIS A 223 -4.78 7.04 -11.08
C HIS A 223 -4.59 8.51 -10.69
N THR A 224 -5.64 9.33 -10.79
CA THR A 224 -5.54 10.79 -10.60
C THR A 224 -6.14 11.30 -9.29
N ALA A 225 -7.11 10.58 -8.71
CA ALA A 225 -7.87 11.07 -7.56
C ALA A 225 -7.16 10.90 -6.21
N SER A 226 -7.73 11.48 -5.16
CA SER A 226 -7.24 11.35 -3.78
C SER A 226 -7.31 9.89 -3.28
N PRO A 227 -6.52 9.49 -2.27
CA PRO A 227 -6.56 8.12 -1.72
C PRO A 227 -7.95 7.71 -1.22
N ARG A 228 -8.74 8.67 -0.72
CA ARG A 228 -10.13 8.44 -0.28
C ARG A 228 -11.02 8.05 -1.46
N VAL A 229 -10.95 8.81 -2.55
CA VAL A 229 -11.70 8.55 -3.79
C VAL A 229 -11.24 7.25 -4.46
N GLN A 230 -9.93 6.99 -4.52
CA GLN A 230 -9.38 5.75 -5.09
C GLN A 230 -9.90 4.49 -4.38
N ARG A 231 -10.01 4.48 -3.03
CA ARG A 231 -10.61 3.35 -2.29
C ARG A 231 -12.06 3.09 -2.70
N GLN A 232 -12.83 4.16 -2.92
CA GLN A 232 -14.22 4.08 -3.36
C GLN A 232 -14.32 3.52 -4.78
N VAL A 233 -13.46 3.99 -5.69
CA VAL A 233 -13.34 3.48 -7.06
C VAL A 233 -13.05 1.98 -7.07
N VAL A 234 -12.06 1.51 -6.30
CA VAL A 234 -11.72 0.08 -6.25
C VAL A 234 -12.88 -0.76 -5.69
N SER A 235 -13.60 -0.25 -4.69
CA SER A 235 -14.79 -0.91 -4.13
C SER A 235 -15.91 -1.05 -5.16
N LEU A 236 -16.12 0.00 -5.98
CA LEU A 236 -17.10 -0.03 -7.06
C LEU A 236 -16.67 -0.97 -8.19
N LEU A 237 -15.40 -0.94 -8.62
CA LEU A 237 -14.85 -1.87 -9.61
C LEU A 237 -15.04 -3.33 -9.17
N ARG A 238 -14.76 -3.63 -7.89
CA ARG A 238 -14.97 -4.98 -7.32
C ARG A 238 -16.43 -5.45 -7.43
N ARG A 239 -17.41 -4.56 -7.32
CA ARG A 239 -18.85 -4.88 -7.46
C ARG A 239 -19.30 -4.95 -8.92
N VAL A 240 -18.74 -4.14 -9.80
CA VAL A 240 -19.22 -3.98 -11.20
C VAL A 240 -18.52 -4.94 -12.17
N LEU A 241 -17.22 -5.21 -12.00
CA LEU A 241 -16.44 -6.08 -12.90
C LEU A 241 -16.98 -7.52 -13.06
N PRO A 242 -17.59 -8.17 -12.04
CA PRO A 242 -18.25 -9.48 -12.25
C PRO A 242 -19.28 -9.48 -13.39
N GLU A 243 -19.97 -8.35 -13.62
CA GLU A 243 -20.99 -8.18 -14.66
C GLU A 243 -20.41 -7.71 -16.01
N VAL A 244 -19.09 -7.45 -16.08
CA VAL A 244 -18.39 -6.96 -17.27
C VAL A 244 -17.47 -8.04 -17.81
N THR A 245 -17.71 -8.49 -19.04
CA THR A 245 -16.82 -9.44 -19.72
C THR A 245 -15.45 -8.81 -20.03
N PRO A 246 -14.33 -9.57 -20.02
CA PRO A 246 -13.00 -9.05 -20.33
C PRO A 246 -12.90 -8.33 -21.69
N SER A 247 -13.55 -8.87 -22.73
CA SER A 247 -13.57 -8.27 -24.08
C SER A 247 -14.23 -6.88 -24.11
N ARG A 248 -15.30 -6.71 -23.33
CA ARG A 248 -15.98 -5.43 -23.17
C ARG A 248 -15.09 -4.43 -22.45
N LEU A 249 -14.42 -4.83 -21.37
CA LEU A 249 -13.49 -3.92 -20.68
C LEU A 249 -12.32 -3.54 -21.59
N ALA A 250 -11.78 -4.48 -22.36
CA ALA A 250 -10.73 -4.20 -23.34
C ALA A 250 -11.17 -3.12 -24.34
N SER A 251 -12.41 -3.18 -24.85
CA SER A 251 -12.97 -2.13 -25.70
C SER A 251 -13.07 -0.76 -25.00
N VAL A 252 -13.43 -0.72 -23.71
CA VAL A 252 -13.54 0.53 -22.93
C VAL A 252 -12.16 1.16 -22.70
N LEU A 253 -11.15 0.33 -22.45
CA LEU A 253 -9.77 0.77 -22.19
C LEU A 253 -8.93 0.97 -23.45
N GLY A 254 -9.49 0.72 -24.64
CA GLY A 254 -8.75 0.82 -25.92
C GLY A 254 -7.71 -0.28 -26.15
N VAL A 255 -7.84 -1.41 -25.46
CA VAL A 255 -6.97 -2.59 -25.59
C VAL A 255 -7.35 -3.37 -26.85
N ARG A 256 -6.41 -3.50 -27.79
CA ARG A 256 -6.68 -4.11 -29.12
C ARG A 256 -6.85 -5.63 -29.09
N ALA A 257 -6.14 -6.32 -28.19
CA ALA A 257 -6.17 -7.77 -28.10
C ALA A 257 -6.12 -8.24 -26.65
N LEU A 258 -6.89 -9.28 -26.34
CA LEU A 258 -6.77 -10.01 -25.07
C LEU A 258 -5.57 -10.97 -25.14
N PRO A 259 -4.98 -11.33 -23.99
CA PRO A 259 -3.89 -12.30 -23.95
C PRO A 259 -4.31 -13.64 -24.57
N PRO A 260 -3.41 -14.34 -25.29
CA PRO A 260 -3.65 -15.68 -25.83
C PRO A 260 -4.17 -16.64 -24.75
N ALA A 261 -5.01 -17.61 -25.15
CA ALA A 261 -5.59 -18.59 -24.23
C ALA A 261 -4.55 -19.55 -23.64
N ASP A 262 -3.48 -19.83 -24.38
CA ASP A 262 -2.37 -20.69 -23.96
C ASP A 262 -1.11 -19.85 -23.70
N ILE A 263 -0.42 -20.13 -22.60
CA ILE A 263 0.81 -19.43 -22.20
C ILE A 263 1.97 -19.82 -23.14
N SER A 264 1.97 -21.03 -23.70
CA SER A 264 2.95 -21.45 -24.71
C SER A 264 2.92 -20.55 -25.94
N ASP A 265 1.74 -20.08 -26.35
CA ASP A 265 1.59 -19.14 -27.46
C ASP A 265 2.16 -17.75 -27.13
N ILE A 266 2.16 -17.36 -25.85
CA ILE A 266 2.75 -16.10 -25.38
C ILE A 266 4.28 -16.16 -25.49
N VAL A 267 4.87 -17.29 -25.09
CA VAL A 267 6.32 -17.54 -25.20
C VAL A 267 6.76 -17.54 -26.67
N HIS A 268 6.01 -18.24 -27.54
CA HIS A 268 6.37 -18.43 -28.95
C HIS A 268 5.91 -17.32 -29.91
N SER A 269 5.10 -16.36 -29.45
CA SER A 269 4.67 -15.24 -30.29
C SER A 269 5.86 -14.38 -30.69
N ALA A 270 6.20 -14.44 -31.98
CA ALA A 270 7.20 -13.63 -32.68
C ALA A 270 6.74 -12.18 -32.94
N ALA A 271 5.75 -11.69 -32.20
CA ALA A 271 5.46 -10.26 -32.18
C ALA A 271 6.68 -9.55 -31.56
N GLY A 272 7.60 -9.16 -32.45
CA GLY A 272 8.81 -8.43 -32.13
C GLY A 272 8.47 -7.23 -31.27
N GLY A 273 9.31 -6.98 -30.28
CA GLY A 273 9.28 -5.80 -29.42
C GLY A 273 9.64 -4.54 -30.19
N GLY A 274 8.92 -4.23 -31.28
CA GLY A 274 8.91 -2.88 -31.82
C GLY A 274 8.49 -1.91 -30.71
N GLU A 275 9.06 -0.70 -30.74
CA GLU A 275 9.15 0.34 -29.70
C GLU A 275 7.91 0.66 -28.82
N HIS A 276 6.75 0.07 -29.11
CA HIS A 276 5.47 0.32 -28.45
C HIS A 276 4.75 -0.99 -28.08
N ARG A 277 5.00 -1.51 -26.87
CA ARG A 277 4.06 -2.48 -26.26
C ARG A 277 2.71 -1.79 -26.13
N GLN A 278 1.70 -2.33 -26.82
CA GLN A 278 0.35 -1.82 -26.72
C GLN A 278 -0.23 -2.14 -25.33
N ALA A 279 -1.01 -1.21 -24.77
CA ALA A 279 -1.61 -1.37 -23.45
C ALA A 279 -2.43 -2.69 -23.38
N ALA A 280 -2.09 -3.54 -22.41
CA ALA A 280 -2.80 -4.77 -22.10
C ALA A 280 -3.89 -4.53 -21.05
N ILE A 281 -4.82 -5.49 -20.93
CA ILE A 281 -6.02 -5.36 -20.07
C ILE A 281 -5.69 -5.15 -18.58
N LEU A 282 -4.55 -5.64 -18.10
CA LEU A 282 -4.12 -5.46 -16.71
C LEU A 282 -3.18 -4.27 -16.49
N ASP A 283 -2.65 -3.65 -17.54
CA ASP A 283 -1.57 -2.67 -17.42
C ASP A 283 -1.98 -1.48 -16.53
N VAL A 284 -3.21 -1.01 -16.66
CA VAL A 284 -3.76 0.08 -15.83
C VAL A 284 -3.75 -0.32 -14.34
N PHE A 285 -4.21 -1.53 -14.00
CA PHE A 285 -4.17 -2.03 -12.62
C PHE A 285 -2.73 -2.21 -12.10
N LEU A 286 -1.86 -2.81 -12.92
CA LEU A 286 -0.45 -3.03 -12.59
C LEU A 286 0.30 -1.71 -12.45
N GLY A 287 -0.09 -0.67 -13.17
CA GLY A 287 0.47 0.67 -13.05
C GLY A 287 0.23 1.30 -11.68
N SER A 288 -0.93 1.08 -11.05
CA SER A 288 -1.17 1.53 -9.68
C SER A 288 -0.24 0.83 -8.68
N ILE A 289 0.09 -0.44 -8.91
CA ILE A 289 1.04 -1.19 -8.08
C ILE A 289 2.47 -0.70 -8.35
N ALA A 290 2.85 -0.54 -9.62
CA ALA A 290 4.17 -0.07 -10.03
C ALA A 290 4.50 1.32 -9.44
N LYS A 291 3.52 2.23 -9.38
CA LYS A 291 3.65 3.56 -8.75
C LYS A 291 3.89 3.52 -7.24
N ALA A 292 3.61 2.41 -6.58
CA ALA A 292 3.83 2.20 -5.15
C ALA A 292 5.13 1.43 -4.85
N LEU A 293 5.82 0.91 -5.87
CA LEU A 293 7.05 0.13 -5.69
C LEU A 293 8.26 1.01 -5.42
N CYS A 294 9.05 0.59 -4.43
CA CYS A 294 10.40 1.09 -4.19
C CYS A 294 11.42 0.07 -4.72
N VAL A 295 12.15 0.41 -5.79
CA VAL A 295 13.06 -0.51 -6.47
C VAL A 295 14.50 -0.25 -6.06
N GLN A 296 15.18 -1.27 -5.55
CA GLN A 296 16.62 -1.26 -5.30
C GLN A 296 17.35 -1.83 -6.52
N VAL A 297 18.25 -1.04 -7.09
CA VAL A 297 19.00 -1.40 -8.29
C VAL A 297 20.44 -1.72 -7.94
N LYS A 298 20.87 -2.91 -8.34
CA LYS A 298 22.25 -3.40 -8.17
C LYS A 298 22.88 -3.63 -9.54
N ALA A 299 23.91 -2.85 -9.87
CA ALA A 299 24.69 -2.99 -11.09
C ALA A 299 26.19 -2.89 -10.77
N LYS A 300 27.01 -3.72 -11.43
CA LYS A 300 28.46 -3.73 -11.25
C LYS A 300 29.06 -2.49 -11.94
N GLY A 301 29.70 -1.61 -11.16
CA GLY A 301 30.25 -0.33 -11.64
C GLY A 301 29.36 0.90 -11.38
N GLY A 302 28.24 0.74 -10.66
CA GLY A 302 27.29 1.81 -10.40
C GLY A 302 26.53 2.28 -11.66
N LEU A 303 25.45 3.05 -11.48
CA LEU A 303 24.70 3.62 -12.61
C LEU A 303 25.51 4.65 -13.42
N ASN A 304 26.53 5.26 -12.81
CA ASN A 304 27.36 6.34 -13.39
C ASN A 304 28.86 5.99 -13.52
N GLY A 305 29.26 4.71 -13.46
CA GLY A 305 30.67 4.32 -13.62
C GLY A 305 31.58 4.64 -12.43
N SER A 306 31.01 4.95 -11.24
CA SER A 306 31.78 5.11 -10.01
C SER A 306 32.08 3.74 -9.39
N SER A 307 33.35 3.51 -9.04
CA SER A 307 33.90 2.23 -8.54
C SER A 307 33.45 1.84 -7.11
N GLY A 308 32.16 1.99 -6.80
CA GLY A 308 31.54 1.53 -5.54
C GLY A 308 30.46 0.49 -5.80
N LYS A 309 30.35 -0.53 -4.94
CA LYS A 309 29.17 -1.40 -4.82
C LYS A 309 27.99 -0.58 -4.26
N GLY A 310 27.47 0.37 -5.04
CA GLY A 310 26.38 1.24 -4.60
C GLY A 310 25.02 0.66 -4.96
N MET A 311 24.24 0.25 -3.97
CA MET A 311 22.80 0.03 -4.15
C MET A 311 22.11 1.38 -4.33
N THR A 312 21.27 1.53 -5.35
CA THR A 312 20.51 2.77 -5.58
C THR A 312 19.02 2.50 -5.48
N THR A 313 18.31 3.30 -4.69
CA THR A 313 16.85 3.22 -4.58
C THR A 313 16.22 4.15 -5.59
N VAL A 314 15.34 3.60 -6.43
CA VAL A 314 14.68 4.30 -7.54
C VAL A 314 13.17 4.07 -7.43
N SER A 315 12.38 5.10 -7.67
CA SER A 315 10.93 5.01 -7.85
C SER A 315 10.55 5.19 -9.32
N LEU A 316 9.36 4.71 -9.70
CA LEU A 316 8.83 4.86 -11.06
C LEU A 316 8.83 6.34 -11.49
N ALA A 317 8.40 7.22 -10.59
CA ALA A 317 8.41 8.66 -10.80
C ALA A 317 9.82 9.17 -11.14
N SER A 318 10.85 8.77 -10.39
CA SER A 318 12.23 9.19 -10.69
C SER A 318 12.80 8.59 -11.98
N ALA A 319 12.39 7.38 -12.35
CA ALA A 319 12.97 6.65 -13.49
C ALA A 319 12.42 7.13 -14.85
N LEU A 320 11.11 7.42 -14.92
CA LEU A 320 10.47 7.84 -16.16
C LEU A 320 10.61 9.35 -16.43
N MET A 321 10.88 10.17 -15.41
CA MET A 321 11.09 11.62 -15.57
C MET A 321 12.31 11.98 -16.44
N SER A 322 13.32 11.10 -16.54
CA SER A 322 14.52 11.36 -17.35
C SER A 322 14.34 11.10 -18.85
N SER A 323 13.18 10.58 -19.30
CA SER A 323 12.92 10.20 -20.68
C SER A 323 11.63 10.83 -21.24
N SER A 324 11.65 12.16 -21.40
CA SER A 324 10.56 12.93 -22.05
C SER A 324 10.59 12.70 -23.56
N PRO A 325 9.63 11.95 -24.16
CA PRO A 325 8.39 12.56 -24.66
C PRO A 325 7.14 11.63 -24.64
N ARG A 326 6.99 10.71 -23.67
CA ARG A 326 6.02 9.58 -23.76
C ARG A 326 4.69 9.72 -22.98
N LEU A 327 4.29 10.94 -22.62
CA LEU A 327 3.19 11.19 -21.66
C LEU A 327 1.82 10.65 -22.13
N ASP A 328 1.50 10.70 -23.44
CA ASP A 328 0.13 10.43 -23.91
C ASP A 328 -0.31 8.96 -23.85
N GLN A 329 0.58 7.99 -24.10
CA GLN A 329 0.19 6.57 -24.18
C GLN A 329 0.18 5.85 -22.83
N HIS A 330 0.97 6.32 -21.85
CA HIS A 330 1.16 5.65 -20.56
C HIS A 330 0.99 6.60 -19.37
N TRP A 331 0.17 7.64 -19.51
CA TRP A 331 -0.08 8.65 -18.47
C TRP A 331 -0.42 8.03 -17.10
N TRP A 332 -1.04 6.85 -17.08
CA TRP A 332 -1.42 6.13 -15.87
C TRP A 332 -0.22 5.58 -15.06
N LEU A 333 1.01 5.57 -15.62
CA LEU A 333 2.26 5.29 -14.89
C LEU A 333 2.86 6.53 -14.20
N CYS A 334 2.35 7.73 -14.48
CA CYS A 334 2.88 8.95 -13.89
C CYS A 334 2.35 9.17 -12.46
N GLY A 335 3.15 9.89 -11.66
CA GLY A 335 2.83 10.18 -10.26
C GLY A 335 3.18 9.03 -9.30
N THR A 336 2.60 9.06 -8.10
CA THR A 336 2.81 8.05 -7.07
C THR A 336 1.48 7.45 -6.63
N THR A 337 1.50 6.30 -5.95
CA THR A 337 0.30 5.67 -5.40
C THR A 337 0.59 5.20 -3.98
N PRO A 338 -0.28 5.50 -2.99
CA PRO A 338 -0.06 5.04 -1.62
C PRO A 338 -0.06 3.51 -1.54
N PRO A 339 0.79 2.89 -0.69
CA PRO A 339 0.85 1.45 -0.50
C PRO A 339 -0.51 0.79 -0.21
N GLN A 340 -1.36 1.45 0.58
CA GLN A 340 -2.68 0.93 0.96
C GLN A 340 -3.60 0.77 -0.25
N ILE A 341 -3.50 1.64 -1.26
CA ILE A 341 -4.30 1.55 -2.49
C ILE A 341 -3.80 0.41 -3.36
N ALA A 342 -2.46 0.30 -3.52
CA ALA A 342 -1.83 -0.79 -4.23
C ALA A 342 -2.21 -2.15 -3.62
N GLU A 343 -2.27 -2.28 -2.29
CA GLU A 343 -2.72 -3.51 -1.62
C GLU A 343 -4.16 -3.91 -1.96
N VAL A 344 -5.09 -2.96 -1.98
CA VAL A 344 -6.50 -3.25 -2.32
C VAL A 344 -6.61 -3.67 -3.79
N ILE A 345 -5.83 -3.06 -4.69
CA ILE A 345 -5.76 -3.43 -6.11
C ILE A 345 -5.13 -4.82 -6.28
N MET A 346 -4.03 -5.12 -5.59
CA MET A 346 -3.42 -6.45 -5.59
C MET A 346 -4.42 -7.52 -5.15
N ARG A 347 -5.22 -7.26 -4.11
CA ARG A 347 -6.29 -8.17 -3.66
C ARG A 347 -7.34 -8.36 -4.75
N LEU A 348 -7.76 -7.30 -5.44
CA LEU A 348 -8.70 -7.39 -6.56
C LEU A 348 -8.13 -8.25 -7.71
N ILE A 349 -6.88 -8.05 -8.11
CA ILE A 349 -6.23 -8.86 -9.16
C ILE A 349 -6.14 -10.33 -8.74
N LYS A 350 -5.77 -10.60 -7.48
CA LYS A 350 -5.74 -11.97 -6.93
C LYS A 350 -7.14 -12.61 -6.91
N ASP A 351 -8.18 -11.87 -6.54
CA ASP A 351 -9.58 -12.31 -6.62
C ASP A 351 -10.00 -12.62 -8.07
N MET A 352 -9.56 -11.80 -9.04
CA MET A 352 -9.78 -12.04 -10.46
C MET A 352 -9.09 -13.32 -10.92
N ALA A 353 -7.81 -13.51 -10.59
CA ALA A 353 -7.02 -14.68 -10.95
C ALA A 353 -7.55 -15.98 -10.31
N ALA A 354 -8.02 -15.92 -9.06
CA ALA A 354 -8.63 -17.05 -8.35
C ALA A 354 -10.02 -17.43 -8.88
N GLY A 355 -10.62 -16.61 -9.76
CA GLY A 355 -11.94 -16.88 -10.34
C GLY A 355 -13.11 -16.44 -9.46
N HIS A 356 -12.88 -15.61 -8.43
CA HIS A 356 -13.94 -15.05 -7.59
C HIS A 356 -14.89 -14.11 -8.35
N LEU A 357 -14.45 -13.53 -9.48
CA LEU A 357 -15.30 -12.73 -10.36
C LEU A 357 -16.00 -13.60 -11.41
N SER A 358 -15.23 -14.31 -12.25
CA SER A 358 -15.72 -15.30 -13.20
C SER A 358 -14.56 -16.15 -13.72
N GLU A 359 -14.86 -17.32 -14.29
CA GLU A 359 -13.85 -18.17 -14.94
C GLU A 359 -13.15 -17.46 -16.11
N SER A 360 -13.90 -16.64 -16.88
CA SER A 360 -13.35 -15.85 -17.98
C SER A 360 -12.30 -14.83 -17.49
N TRP A 361 -12.56 -14.20 -16.34
CA TRP A 361 -11.63 -13.28 -15.68
C TRP A 361 -10.42 -14.03 -15.15
N SER A 362 -10.59 -15.21 -14.53
CA SER A 362 -9.46 -16.03 -14.06
C SER A 362 -8.46 -16.32 -15.17
N ARG A 363 -8.95 -16.85 -16.30
CA ARG A 363 -8.08 -17.19 -17.44
C ARG A 363 -7.37 -15.96 -18.02
N VAL A 364 -8.11 -14.88 -18.29
CA VAL A 364 -7.54 -13.66 -18.89
C VAL A 364 -6.54 -13.00 -17.95
N THR A 365 -6.85 -12.91 -16.65
CA THR A 365 -5.98 -12.29 -15.66
C THR A 365 -4.68 -13.09 -15.50
N LYS A 366 -4.75 -14.42 -15.38
CA LYS A 366 -3.55 -15.26 -15.28
C LYS A 366 -2.64 -15.13 -16.51
N ASN A 367 -3.24 -15.15 -17.70
CA ASN A 367 -2.47 -15.04 -18.94
C ASN A 367 -1.88 -13.62 -19.13
N ALA A 368 -2.58 -12.57 -18.69
CA ALA A 368 -2.06 -11.20 -18.71
C ALA A 368 -0.90 -11.00 -17.71
N ILE A 369 -0.94 -11.62 -16.52
CA ILE A 369 0.18 -11.62 -15.57
C ILE A 369 1.39 -12.32 -16.21
N ALA A 370 1.19 -13.50 -16.81
CA ALA A 370 2.25 -14.22 -17.52
C ALA A 370 2.84 -13.40 -18.67
N GLU A 371 2.00 -12.75 -19.48
CA GLU A 371 2.42 -11.87 -20.58
C GLU A 371 3.28 -10.70 -20.08
N ALA A 372 2.91 -10.06 -18.97
CA ALA A 372 3.67 -8.97 -18.39
C ALA A 372 5.06 -9.40 -17.89
N VAL A 373 5.17 -10.60 -17.31
CA VAL A 373 6.46 -11.18 -16.88
C VAL A 373 7.31 -11.61 -18.09
N ILE A 374 6.72 -12.27 -19.08
CA ILE A 374 7.42 -12.70 -20.31
C ILE A 374 7.87 -11.51 -21.14
N ALA A 375 7.14 -10.39 -21.14
CA ALA A 375 7.54 -9.18 -21.89
C ALA A 375 8.97 -8.70 -21.55
N LEU A 376 9.46 -8.99 -20.34
CA LEU A 376 10.83 -8.68 -19.93
C LEU A 376 11.90 -9.54 -20.64
N THR A 377 11.57 -10.78 -21.03
CA THR A 377 12.46 -11.66 -21.83
C THR A 377 12.65 -11.13 -23.25
N LYS A 378 11.61 -10.48 -23.80
CA LYS A 378 11.56 -9.96 -25.17
C LYS A 378 12.14 -8.56 -25.31
N LEU A 379 12.73 -8.02 -24.25
CA LEU A 379 13.37 -6.71 -24.28
C LEU A 379 14.56 -6.75 -25.24
N GLU A 380 14.62 -5.79 -26.17
CA GLU A 380 15.72 -5.69 -27.13
C GLU A 380 17.05 -5.44 -26.41
N ASP A 381 18.15 -5.85 -27.04
CA ASP A 381 19.49 -5.82 -26.48
C ASP A 381 19.94 -4.43 -26.03
N GLU A 382 19.49 -3.39 -26.73
CA GLU A 382 19.81 -1.99 -26.42
C GLU A 382 19.30 -1.64 -25.02
N PHE A 383 18.03 -1.95 -24.72
CA PHE A 383 17.39 -1.60 -23.46
C PHE A 383 17.80 -2.47 -22.25
N ARG A 384 18.68 -3.47 -22.41
CA ARG A 384 19.11 -4.36 -21.32
C ARG A 384 20.15 -3.75 -20.37
N ASN A 385 20.64 -2.54 -20.66
CA ASN A 385 21.52 -1.83 -19.73
C ASN A 385 20.73 -1.17 -18.57
N PRO A 386 21.34 -0.96 -17.39
CA PRO A 386 20.62 -0.47 -16.20
C PRO A 386 19.83 0.82 -16.42
N MET A 387 20.44 1.83 -17.04
CA MET A 387 19.82 3.14 -17.22
C MET A 387 18.63 3.10 -18.19
N GLN A 388 18.78 2.40 -19.32
CA GLN A 388 17.70 2.30 -20.31
C GLN A 388 16.59 1.36 -19.85
N CYS A 389 16.93 0.25 -19.19
CA CYS A 389 15.96 -0.72 -18.67
C CYS A 389 15.01 -0.09 -17.65
N LEU A 390 15.53 0.76 -16.75
CA LEU A 390 14.72 1.49 -15.77
C LEU A 390 13.71 2.46 -16.41
N GLY A 391 14.01 2.95 -17.61
CA GLY A 391 13.11 3.79 -18.40
C GLY A 391 12.02 3.01 -19.16
N THR A 392 12.01 1.67 -19.10
CA THR A 392 11.05 0.85 -19.84
C THR A 392 9.80 0.55 -19.03
N THR A 393 8.62 0.61 -19.65
CA THR A 393 7.36 0.25 -18.99
C THR A 393 7.28 -1.26 -18.70
N GLN A 394 7.93 -2.07 -19.53
CA GLN A 394 7.98 -3.53 -19.39
C GLN A 394 8.57 -3.97 -18.04
N LEU A 395 9.67 -3.34 -17.60
CA LEU A 395 10.29 -3.67 -16.30
C LEU A 395 9.32 -3.43 -15.14
N TRP A 396 8.69 -2.26 -15.10
CA TRP A 396 7.82 -1.86 -14.00
C TRP A 396 6.53 -2.68 -13.94
N LEU A 397 5.94 -3.00 -15.11
CA LEU A 397 4.79 -3.89 -15.19
C LEU A 397 5.14 -5.33 -14.82
N ALA A 398 6.34 -5.81 -15.17
CA ALA A 398 6.83 -7.11 -14.74
C ALA A 398 7.00 -7.15 -13.21
N LEU A 399 7.64 -6.14 -12.61
CA LEU A 399 7.80 -6.04 -11.15
C LEU A 399 6.45 -5.99 -10.42
N ALA A 400 5.49 -5.20 -10.92
CA ALA A 400 4.13 -5.18 -10.37
C ALA A 400 3.43 -6.55 -10.49
N SER A 401 3.66 -7.27 -11.60
CA SER A 401 3.13 -8.61 -11.83
C SER A 401 3.72 -9.64 -10.85
N LEU A 402 5.00 -9.50 -10.49
CA LEU A 402 5.65 -10.35 -9.47
C LEU A 402 4.94 -10.25 -8.10
N CYS A 403 4.35 -9.11 -7.75
CA CYS A 403 3.58 -8.94 -6.49
C CYS A 403 2.23 -9.68 -6.49
N VAL A 404 1.70 -10.05 -7.66
CA VAL A 404 0.41 -10.74 -7.83
C VAL A 404 0.56 -12.14 -8.43
N LEU A 405 1.78 -12.67 -8.48
CA LEU A 405 2.04 -14.05 -8.87
C LEU A 405 1.31 -15.06 -7.97
N ASP A 406 1.05 -16.22 -8.56
CA ASP A 406 0.39 -17.38 -7.96
C ASP A 406 1.15 -18.64 -8.39
N GLN A 407 0.98 -19.75 -7.68
CA GLN A 407 1.72 -20.99 -7.90
C GLN A 407 1.52 -21.54 -9.33
N ASP A 408 0.31 -21.40 -9.89
CA ASP A 408 0.00 -21.81 -11.28
C ASP A 408 0.89 -21.07 -12.31
N HIS A 409 1.29 -19.83 -12.04
CA HIS A 409 2.22 -19.09 -12.90
C HIS A 409 3.65 -19.65 -12.78
N VAL A 410 4.10 -19.98 -11.57
CA VAL A 410 5.43 -20.58 -11.32
C VAL A 410 5.53 -21.90 -12.09
N ASP A 411 4.54 -22.77 -11.93
CA ASP A 411 4.54 -24.08 -12.56
C ASP A 411 4.55 -23.97 -14.09
N ARG A 412 3.79 -23.03 -14.68
CA ARG A 412 3.70 -22.89 -16.15
C ARG A 412 4.84 -22.10 -16.79
N LEU A 413 5.37 -21.09 -16.12
CA LEU A 413 6.46 -20.25 -16.65
C LEU A 413 7.83 -20.91 -16.44
N SER A 414 8.04 -21.62 -15.33
CA SER A 414 9.31 -22.28 -15.03
C SER A 414 9.40 -23.69 -15.60
N SER A 415 8.27 -24.38 -15.80
CA SER A 415 8.25 -25.74 -16.36
C SER A 415 8.04 -25.74 -17.87
N GLY A 416 8.70 -24.83 -18.60
CA GLY A 416 8.71 -24.79 -20.07
C GLY A 416 9.23 -26.09 -20.70
N ARG A 417 8.44 -27.17 -20.63
CA ARG A 417 8.38 -28.22 -21.63
C ARG A 417 7.87 -27.52 -22.89
N TRP A 418 8.81 -27.25 -23.79
CA TRP A 418 8.62 -26.64 -25.10
C TRP A 418 7.71 -27.52 -25.98
N MET A 419 6.40 -27.46 -25.78
CA MET A 419 5.41 -28.11 -26.65
C MET A 419 5.22 -27.25 -27.90
N SER A 420 5.69 -27.72 -29.05
CA SER A 420 5.46 -27.05 -30.33
C SER A 420 4.00 -27.25 -30.79
N LYS A 421 3.47 -26.28 -31.55
CA LYS A 421 2.08 -26.25 -32.07
C LYS A 421 1.69 -27.47 -32.91
N ASP A 422 2.66 -28.21 -33.43
CA ASP A 422 2.41 -29.35 -34.32
C ASP A 422 2.41 -30.72 -33.62
N GLY A 423 2.48 -30.78 -32.29
CA GLY A 423 2.60 -32.06 -31.56
C GLY A 423 3.89 -32.82 -31.84
N GLN A 424 4.79 -32.28 -32.66
CA GLN A 424 6.16 -32.73 -32.81
C GLN A 424 7.02 -32.04 -31.74
N GLN A 425 7.53 -32.83 -30.81
CA GLN A 425 8.58 -32.40 -29.90
C GLN A 425 9.76 -31.87 -30.75
N LYS A 426 10.04 -30.57 -30.68
CA LYS A 426 11.37 -30.08 -31.06
C LYS A 426 12.28 -30.57 -29.92
N GLN A 427 12.81 -31.79 -30.06
CA GLN A 427 13.63 -32.42 -29.03
C GLN A 427 14.84 -31.53 -28.75
N MET A 428 14.94 -31.04 -27.51
CA MET A 428 16.20 -30.49 -27.01
C MET A 428 17.29 -31.54 -27.23
N PRO A 429 18.48 -31.15 -27.68
CA PRO A 429 19.60 -32.08 -27.74
C PRO A 429 19.82 -32.70 -26.36
N ILE A 430 19.90 -34.03 -26.31
CA ILE A 430 20.19 -34.78 -25.09
C ILE A 430 21.70 -34.63 -24.82
N CYS A 431 22.09 -34.74 -23.56
CA CYS A 431 23.50 -34.75 -23.20
C CYS A 431 24.17 -35.98 -23.83
N ASP A 432 25.17 -35.74 -24.68
CA ASP A 432 25.93 -36.79 -25.37
C ASP A 432 26.74 -37.68 -24.41
N ASN A 433 26.81 -37.32 -23.13
CA ASN A 433 27.54 -38.02 -22.09
C ASN A 433 26.62 -38.78 -21.11
N HIS A 434 25.31 -38.82 -21.39
CA HIS A 434 24.32 -39.62 -20.69
C HIS A 434 23.58 -40.53 -21.68
N ASP A 435 23.59 -41.84 -21.42
CA ASP A 435 22.86 -42.84 -22.22
C ASP A 435 21.40 -43.02 -21.75
N ASP A 436 20.90 -42.15 -20.88
CA ASP A 436 19.57 -42.27 -20.28
C ASP A 436 18.43 -41.82 -21.21
N GLY A 437 18.74 -41.07 -22.27
CA GLY A 437 17.75 -40.55 -23.21
C GLY A 437 16.83 -39.47 -22.61
N GLU A 438 17.10 -38.99 -21.40
CA GLU A 438 16.26 -38.05 -20.65
C GLU A 438 17.01 -36.80 -20.20
N THR A 439 18.32 -36.87 -20.04
CA THR A 439 19.15 -35.75 -19.57
C THR A 439 19.39 -34.75 -20.70
N PHE A 440 18.76 -33.58 -20.62
CA PHE A 440 18.92 -32.55 -21.65
C PHE A 440 20.28 -31.83 -21.60
N ALA A 441 20.82 -31.49 -22.78
CA ALA A 441 21.98 -30.65 -22.92
C ALA A 441 21.60 -29.16 -22.84
N ILE A 442 22.44 -28.40 -22.15
CA ILE A 442 22.30 -26.95 -21.97
C ILE A 442 23.46 -26.18 -22.64
N ILE A 443 24.58 -26.86 -22.86
CA ILE A 443 25.80 -26.27 -23.37
C ILE A 443 26.27 -27.07 -24.57
N HIS A 444 26.52 -26.38 -25.69
CA HIS A 444 27.25 -26.92 -26.80
C HIS A 444 28.74 -26.62 -26.63
N CYS A 445 29.55 -27.67 -26.52
CA CYS A 445 31.00 -27.58 -26.55
C CYS A 445 31.50 -28.02 -27.92
N ASN A 446 32.32 -27.17 -28.57
CA ASN A 446 32.86 -27.45 -29.89
C ASN A 446 33.71 -28.74 -30.00
N ALA A 447 34.21 -29.24 -28.87
CA ALA A 447 35.02 -30.46 -28.79
C ALA A 447 34.38 -31.61 -28.00
N CYS A 448 33.51 -31.31 -27.03
CA CYS A 448 32.90 -32.32 -26.15
C CYS A 448 31.44 -32.63 -26.48
N GLY A 449 30.84 -31.97 -27.48
CA GLY A 449 29.45 -32.19 -27.87
C GLY A 449 28.45 -31.43 -26.99
N ASN A 450 27.22 -31.91 -26.97
CA ASN A 450 26.10 -31.33 -26.22
C ASN A 450 26.13 -31.87 -24.79
N LEU A 451 26.24 -30.98 -23.80
CA LEU A 451 26.45 -31.33 -22.41
C LEU A 451 25.37 -30.75 -21.51
N CYS A 452 24.91 -31.54 -20.54
CA CYS A 452 24.15 -31.02 -19.39
C CYS A 452 25.07 -30.20 -18.46
N ALA A 453 24.50 -29.48 -17.50
CA ALA A 453 25.25 -28.63 -16.58
C ALA A 453 26.36 -29.38 -15.85
N ASP A 454 26.05 -30.61 -15.42
CA ASP A 454 26.97 -31.44 -14.67
C ASP A 454 28.06 -32.01 -15.58
N CYS A 455 27.73 -32.48 -16.78
CA CYS A 455 28.73 -32.98 -17.73
C CYS A 455 29.67 -31.87 -18.22
N ASP A 456 29.18 -30.66 -18.47
CA ASP A 456 30.05 -29.50 -18.73
C ASP A 456 31.01 -29.27 -17.57
N ARG A 457 30.50 -29.30 -16.34
CA ARG A 457 31.28 -29.07 -15.13
C ARG A 457 32.36 -30.13 -14.93
N PHE A 458 32.05 -31.41 -15.10
CA PHE A 458 33.00 -32.51 -14.86
C PHE A 458 34.01 -32.66 -16.00
N LEU A 459 33.58 -32.57 -17.26
CA LEU A 459 34.47 -32.76 -18.42
C LEU A 459 35.44 -31.59 -18.59
N HIS A 460 35.05 -30.37 -18.20
CA HIS A 460 35.90 -29.18 -18.31
C HIS A 460 36.64 -28.83 -17.01
N LEU A 461 36.63 -29.74 -16.02
CA LEU A 461 37.42 -29.58 -14.79
C LEU A 461 38.94 -29.73 -15.06
N HIS A 462 39.31 -30.49 -16.09
CA HIS A 462 40.70 -30.83 -16.38
C HIS A 462 41.43 -29.73 -17.18
N ARG A 463 42.72 -29.51 -16.90
CA ARG A 463 43.52 -28.42 -17.52
C ARG A 463 43.53 -28.44 -19.05
N ARG A 464 43.41 -29.62 -19.66
CA ARG A 464 43.44 -29.82 -21.12
C ARG A 464 42.13 -29.43 -21.81
N THR A 465 41.01 -29.51 -21.09
CA THR A 465 39.66 -29.31 -21.63
C THR A 465 39.03 -27.99 -21.18
N ARG A 466 39.53 -27.37 -20.11
CA ARG A 466 39.03 -26.09 -19.56
C ARG A 466 39.00 -24.93 -20.57
N SER A 467 39.79 -24.97 -21.64
CA SER A 467 39.87 -23.94 -22.69
C SER A 467 38.97 -24.21 -23.90
N HIS A 468 38.12 -25.24 -23.87
CA HIS A 468 37.19 -25.49 -24.96
C HIS A 468 36.19 -24.32 -25.12
N GLN A 469 35.80 -24.04 -26.37
CA GLN A 469 34.83 -23.00 -26.68
C GLN A 469 33.43 -23.57 -26.47
N ARG A 470 32.70 -22.95 -25.54
CA ARG A 470 31.42 -23.43 -25.04
C ARG A 470 30.38 -22.34 -25.26
N GLN A 471 29.26 -22.72 -25.84
CA GLN A 471 28.14 -21.86 -26.13
C GLN A 471 26.90 -22.45 -25.46
N VAL A 472 26.16 -21.62 -24.71
CA VAL A 472 24.85 -22.01 -24.18
C VAL A 472 23.86 -22.01 -25.34
N PHE A 473 22.92 -22.95 -25.37
CA PHE A 473 21.89 -22.94 -26.42
C PHE A 473 21.08 -21.63 -26.35
N LYS A 474 20.77 -21.06 -27.51
CA LYS A 474 20.05 -19.78 -27.60
C LYS A 474 18.68 -19.85 -26.92
N GLU A 475 18.06 -21.02 -26.99
CA GLU A 475 16.80 -21.38 -26.33
C GLU A 475 16.87 -21.31 -24.80
N GLU A 476 18.06 -21.46 -24.21
CA GLU A 476 18.28 -21.34 -22.76
C GLU A 476 18.71 -19.94 -22.32
N GLU A 477 19.38 -19.17 -23.20
CA GLU A 477 19.52 -17.72 -23.00
C GLU A 477 18.16 -17.02 -22.97
N GLU A 478 17.15 -17.55 -23.68
CA GLU A 478 15.78 -17.03 -23.68
C GLU A 478 14.90 -17.61 -22.54
N ALA A 479 15.42 -18.57 -21.76
CA ALA A 479 14.66 -19.21 -20.68
C ALA A 479 14.46 -18.29 -19.48
N ILE A 480 13.21 -18.24 -18.99
CA ILE A 480 12.81 -17.52 -17.79
C ILE A 480 12.56 -18.51 -16.66
N LYS A 481 13.20 -18.27 -15.50
CA LYS A 481 12.87 -19.00 -14.27
C LYS A 481 12.09 -18.07 -13.35
N VAL A 482 10.88 -18.48 -12.98
CA VAL A 482 9.98 -17.77 -12.06
C VAL A 482 9.83 -18.58 -10.77
N ASP A 483 10.00 -17.95 -9.62
CA ASP A 483 9.80 -18.61 -8.33
C ASP A 483 8.91 -17.73 -7.43
N LEU A 484 8.22 -18.34 -6.47
CA LEU A 484 7.36 -17.63 -5.52
C LEU A 484 7.58 -18.19 -4.12
N HIS A 485 8.09 -17.36 -3.20
CA HIS A 485 8.30 -17.73 -1.80
C HIS A 485 7.60 -16.72 -0.88
N GLU A 486 6.64 -17.16 -0.08
CA GLU A 486 5.97 -16.37 0.98
C GLU A 486 5.43 -14.99 0.53
N GLY A 487 5.06 -14.87 -0.76
CA GLY A 487 4.54 -13.64 -1.37
C GLY A 487 5.60 -12.75 -2.04
N CYS A 488 6.85 -13.22 -2.12
CA CYS A 488 7.93 -12.64 -2.90
C CYS A 488 8.03 -13.36 -4.25
N GLY A 489 7.66 -12.67 -5.33
CA GLY A 489 7.80 -13.18 -6.68
C GLY A 489 9.19 -12.88 -7.23
N ARG A 490 9.86 -13.89 -7.77
CA ARG A 490 11.20 -13.81 -8.37
C ARG A 490 11.12 -14.19 -9.85
N THR A 491 11.87 -13.47 -10.68
CA THR A 491 12.20 -13.88 -12.04
C THR A 491 13.70 -13.76 -12.30
N LYS A 492 14.26 -14.76 -12.98
CA LYS A 492 15.69 -14.87 -13.28
C LYS A 492 15.85 -15.10 -14.77
N LEU A 493 16.53 -14.15 -15.40
CA LEU A 493 17.01 -14.18 -16.78
C LEU A 493 18.53 -14.31 -16.77
N PHE A 494 19.14 -14.57 -17.94
CA PHE A 494 20.60 -14.66 -18.02
C PHE A 494 21.30 -13.33 -17.66
N TRP A 495 20.69 -12.19 -18.03
CA TRP A 495 21.24 -10.84 -17.82
C TRP A 495 20.63 -10.06 -16.65
N LEU A 496 19.55 -10.58 -16.04
CA LEU A 496 18.78 -9.86 -15.04
C LEU A 496 18.22 -10.81 -13.98
N MET A 497 18.23 -10.39 -12.72
CA MET A 497 17.40 -10.97 -11.68
C MET A 497 16.49 -9.88 -11.14
N ALA A 498 15.19 -10.14 -11.11
CA ALA A 498 14.20 -9.22 -10.59
C ALA A 498 13.33 -9.93 -9.54
N LEU A 499 13.06 -9.25 -8.43
CA LEU A 499 12.19 -9.75 -7.38
C LEU A 499 11.31 -8.64 -6.83
N ALA A 500 10.10 -8.96 -6.42
CA ALA A 500 9.19 -8.02 -5.79
C ALA A 500 8.40 -8.68 -4.66
N ASP A 501 8.37 -8.02 -3.52
CA ASP A 501 7.61 -8.46 -2.36
C ASP A 501 6.23 -7.80 -2.32
N SER A 502 5.19 -8.63 -2.27
CA SER A 502 3.80 -8.17 -2.25
C SER A 502 3.36 -7.52 -0.93
N LYS A 503 4.08 -7.73 0.17
CA LYS A 503 3.72 -7.18 1.50
C LYS A 503 4.35 -5.82 1.77
N THR A 504 5.61 -5.63 1.37
CA THR A 504 6.37 -4.41 1.62
C THR A 504 6.43 -3.48 0.41
N LEU A 505 5.99 -3.95 -0.77
CA LEU A 505 6.10 -3.22 -2.05
C LEU A 505 7.54 -2.77 -2.34
N LYS A 506 8.52 -3.53 -1.83
CA LYS A 506 9.93 -3.38 -2.16
C LYS A 506 10.27 -4.37 -3.26
N ALA A 507 11.02 -3.89 -4.23
CA ALA A 507 11.52 -4.70 -5.33
C ALA A 507 13.02 -4.51 -5.46
N MET A 508 13.69 -5.49 -6.07
CA MET A 508 15.09 -5.41 -6.42
C MET A 508 15.31 -5.86 -7.85
N VAL A 509 16.21 -5.15 -8.53
CA VAL A 509 16.67 -5.50 -9.87
C VAL A 509 18.20 -5.57 -9.86
N GLU A 510 18.75 -6.75 -10.09
CA GLU A 510 20.19 -6.99 -10.23
C GLU A 510 20.54 -7.26 -11.70
N PHE A 511 21.37 -6.39 -12.28
CA PHE A 511 21.88 -6.53 -13.63
C PHE A 511 23.17 -7.35 -13.64
N ARG A 512 23.20 -8.40 -14.47
CA ARG A 512 24.35 -9.28 -14.64
C ARG A 512 25.17 -8.82 -15.84
N ASP A 513 26.49 -8.88 -15.70
CA ASP A 513 27.44 -8.37 -16.68
C ASP A 513 27.41 -9.21 -17.98
N ARG A 514 27.23 -8.56 -19.15
CA ARG A 514 27.34 -9.19 -20.48
C ARG A 514 28.79 -9.55 -20.83
N GLY A 515 29.78 -9.05 -20.08
CA GLY A 515 31.20 -9.31 -20.27
C GLY A 515 31.68 -10.64 -19.70
N THR A 516 31.13 -11.78 -20.15
CA THR A 516 31.80 -13.09 -20.30
C THR A 516 30.78 -14.11 -20.81
N GLY A 517 30.34 -13.93 -22.05
CA GLY A 517 29.90 -15.09 -22.84
C GLY A 517 31.03 -16.12 -22.82
N GLY A 518 30.77 -17.27 -22.20
CA GLY A 518 31.74 -18.36 -22.07
C GLY A 518 32.47 -18.44 -20.73
N LYS A 519 31.75 -18.50 -19.60
CA LYS A 519 32.19 -19.26 -18.41
C LYS A 519 30.96 -19.60 -17.56
N THR A 520 30.38 -20.74 -17.88
CA THR A 520 29.35 -21.43 -17.12
C THR A 520 29.69 -21.47 -15.62
N VAL A 521 28.63 -21.51 -14.84
CA VAL A 521 28.59 -21.68 -13.38
C VAL A 521 29.25 -23.02 -13.03
N SER A 522 30.58 -23.04 -13.03
CA SER A 522 31.35 -24.14 -12.49
C SER A 522 31.36 -23.98 -10.97
N GLY A 523 30.57 -24.81 -10.28
CA GLY A 523 30.86 -25.18 -8.90
C GLY A 523 32.20 -25.92 -8.84
N GLY A 524 33.29 -25.18 -8.89
CA GLY A 524 34.59 -25.63 -8.41
C GLY A 524 34.80 -24.96 -7.07
N LEU A 525 35.14 -25.72 -6.03
CA LEU A 525 35.73 -25.15 -4.84
C LEU A 525 36.91 -24.25 -5.26
N THR A 526 37.03 -23.08 -4.62
CA THR A 526 38.22 -22.21 -4.54
C THR A 526 38.54 -21.17 -5.65
N GLU A 527 37.60 -20.38 -6.19
CA GLU A 527 37.96 -19.11 -6.87
C GLU A 527 36.95 -17.93 -6.70
N ALA A 528 35.93 -18.04 -5.85
CA ALA A 528 34.98 -16.94 -5.58
C ALA A 528 34.78 -16.73 -4.09
N CYS A 529 34.61 -15.47 -3.66
CA CYS A 529 34.30 -15.16 -2.27
C CYS A 529 32.97 -15.80 -1.86
N ARG A 530 32.95 -16.52 -0.73
CA ARG A 530 31.75 -17.17 -0.17
C ARG A 530 30.54 -16.23 -0.04
N PHE A 531 30.77 -14.97 0.33
CA PHE A 531 29.71 -14.01 0.67
C PHE A 531 29.36 -13.12 -0.53
N CYS A 532 30.32 -12.38 -1.06
CA CYS A 532 30.05 -11.43 -2.15
C CYS A 532 30.17 -12.01 -3.57
N GLY A 533 30.60 -13.27 -3.73
CA GLY A 533 30.71 -13.93 -5.04
C GLY A 533 31.82 -13.40 -5.96
N SER A 534 32.60 -12.39 -5.56
CA SER A 534 33.67 -11.80 -6.36
C SER A 534 34.76 -12.81 -6.72
N ARG A 535 35.15 -12.84 -8.01
CA ARG A 535 36.13 -13.76 -8.63
C ARG A 535 37.49 -13.13 -9.00
N GLY A 536 37.79 -11.91 -8.53
CA GLY A 536 38.92 -11.11 -9.06
C GLY A 536 40.07 -10.82 -8.09
N ASN A 537 41.30 -11.16 -8.51
CA ASN A 537 42.65 -10.61 -8.20
C ASN A 537 43.04 -10.21 -6.76
N THR A 538 42.26 -10.56 -5.75
CA THR A 538 42.64 -10.36 -4.35
C THR A 538 43.09 -11.69 -3.77
N GLU A 539 44.24 -11.72 -3.10
CA GLU A 539 44.74 -12.90 -2.40
C GLU A 539 43.64 -13.44 -1.47
N LEU A 540 42.96 -14.49 -1.92
CA LEU A 540 41.97 -15.21 -1.12
C LEU A 540 42.77 -15.90 -0.02
N SER A 541 42.45 -15.60 1.24
CA SER A 541 43.08 -16.30 2.35
C SER A 541 42.78 -17.80 2.25
N ALA A 542 43.81 -18.63 2.46
CA ALA A 542 43.75 -20.09 2.36
C ALA A 542 42.70 -20.74 3.27
N VAL A 543 42.15 -19.98 4.23
CA VAL A 543 41.03 -20.37 5.09
C VAL A 543 39.73 -19.86 4.47
N GLY A 544 39.02 -20.72 3.73
CA GLY A 544 37.57 -20.55 3.50
C GLY A 544 37.11 -19.73 2.29
N SER A 545 37.97 -19.38 1.32
CA SER A 545 37.59 -18.64 0.10
C SER A 545 36.86 -17.31 0.42
N ILE A 546 37.48 -16.46 1.23
CA ILE A 546 36.96 -15.14 1.64
C ILE A 546 37.85 -14.05 1.04
N CYS A 547 37.25 -12.99 0.47
CA CYS A 547 38.00 -11.87 -0.09
C CYS A 547 38.52 -10.91 1.00
N THR A 548 39.32 -9.91 0.61
CA THR A 548 39.91 -8.95 1.55
C THR A 548 38.94 -7.89 2.09
N ASP A 549 37.71 -7.86 1.55
CA ASP A 549 36.62 -6.96 1.93
C ASP A 549 36.31 -7.08 3.44
N PRO A 550 36.32 -5.97 4.21
CA PRO A 550 36.11 -5.99 5.65
C PRO A 550 34.78 -6.64 6.05
N GLU A 551 33.69 -6.40 5.32
CA GLU A 551 32.38 -6.99 5.62
C GLU A 551 32.42 -8.52 5.49
N CYS A 552 33.05 -9.03 4.43
CA CYS A 552 33.20 -10.46 4.21
C CYS A 552 34.07 -11.14 5.28
N LYS A 553 35.07 -10.43 5.82
CA LYS A 553 35.87 -10.92 6.95
C LYS A 553 35.06 -10.96 8.24
N GLU A 554 34.25 -9.94 8.51
CA GLU A 554 33.38 -9.90 9.68
C GLU A 554 32.32 -11.01 9.64
N TYR A 555 31.71 -11.23 8.48
CA TYR A 555 30.81 -12.36 8.23
C TYR A 555 31.50 -13.71 8.47
N ALA A 556 32.77 -13.86 8.06
CA ALA A 556 33.52 -15.08 8.31
C ALA A 556 33.70 -15.39 9.81
N HIS A 557 33.85 -14.38 10.67
CA HIS A 557 34.03 -14.60 12.11
C HIS A 557 32.80 -15.21 12.78
N THR A 558 31.60 -14.90 12.28
CA THR A 558 30.33 -15.34 12.85
C THR A 558 29.69 -16.51 12.08
N ALA A 559 30.16 -16.82 10.87
CA ALA A 559 29.65 -17.91 10.04
C ALA A 559 30.00 -19.30 10.56
N CYS A 560 29.13 -20.27 10.26
CA CYS A 560 29.46 -21.68 10.39
C CYS A 560 30.55 -22.07 9.37
N MET A 561 31.54 -22.87 9.81
CA MET A 561 32.62 -23.38 8.95
C MET A 561 32.39 -24.81 8.46
N ARG A 562 31.26 -25.43 8.81
CA ARG A 562 30.91 -26.78 8.38
C ARG A 562 30.37 -26.77 6.94
N THR A 563 30.56 -27.89 6.26
CA THR A 563 29.98 -28.16 4.93
C THR A 563 28.94 -29.27 5.09
N HIS A 564 27.79 -29.13 4.47
CA HIS A 564 26.74 -30.16 4.48
C HIS A 564 27.17 -31.39 3.69
N ALA A 565 26.49 -32.53 3.91
CA ALA A 565 26.72 -33.76 3.14
C ALA A 565 26.51 -33.59 1.62
N CYS A 566 25.70 -32.62 1.20
CA CYS A 566 25.51 -32.25 -0.20
C CYS A 566 26.68 -31.44 -0.82
N GLY A 567 27.73 -31.13 -0.05
CA GLY A 567 28.89 -30.38 -0.51
C GLY A 567 28.75 -28.85 -0.45
N HIS A 568 27.58 -28.31 -0.09
CA HIS A 568 27.39 -26.87 0.10
C HIS A 568 27.88 -26.39 1.47
N PRO A 569 28.55 -25.22 1.56
CA PRO A 569 28.92 -24.62 2.84
C PRO A 569 27.65 -24.26 3.62
N CYS A 570 27.66 -24.48 4.93
CA CYS A 570 26.53 -24.13 5.79
C CYS A 570 26.30 -22.62 5.80
N GLY A 571 25.09 -22.15 5.48
CA GLY A 571 24.72 -20.72 5.56
C GLY A 571 24.51 -20.20 7.00
N GLY A 572 24.53 -21.10 7.98
CA GLY A 572 24.29 -20.83 9.39
C GLY A 572 25.40 -20.09 10.12
N VAL A 573 25.25 -19.95 11.43
CA VAL A 573 26.21 -19.24 12.30
C VAL A 573 27.07 -20.20 13.13
N LYS A 574 28.17 -19.67 13.66
CA LYS A 574 29.12 -20.46 14.47
C LYS A 574 28.45 -20.93 15.77
N SER A 575 28.75 -22.16 16.18
CA SER A 575 28.30 -22.75 17.45
C SER A 575 26.79 -22.98 17.60
N GLU A 576 26.02 -23.03 16.51
CA GLU A 576 24.64 -23.52 16.58
C GLU A 576 24.61 -25.01 16.96
N SER A 577 23.65 -25.39 17.81
CA SER A 577 23.44 -26.79 18.22
C SER A 577 23.11 -27.69 17.03
N SER A 578 22.33 -27.16 16.10
CA SER A 578 21.99 -27.77 14.82
C SER A 578 22.32 -26.76 13.73
N CYS A 579 23.08 -27.17 12.72
CA CYS A 579 23.37 -26.30 11.58
C CYS A 579 22.07 -25.94 10.86
N LEU A 580 21.98 -24.70 10.38
CA LEU A 580 20.93 -24.26 9.45
C LEU A 580 20.78 -25.28 8.30
N PRO A 581 19.57 -25.76 7.97
CA PRO A 581 19.37 -26.63 6.82
C PRO A 581 19.95 -26.00 5.54
N CYS A 582 20.39 -26.84 4.61
CA CYS A 582 21.03 -26.35 3.38
C CYS A 582 20.05 -25.47 2.59
N LEU A 583 20.38 -24.18 2.44
CA LEU A 583 19.55 -23.18 1.73
C LEU A 583 19.32 -23.50 0.25
N HIS A 584 20.08 -24.45 -0.32
CA HIS A 584 19.86 -24.96 -1.68
C HIS A 584 18.85 -26.12 -1.74
N GLY A 585 18.21 -26.49 -0.63
CA GLY A 585 17.18 -27.52 -0.59
C GLY A 585 17.66 -28.96 -0.79
N CYS A 586 18.98 -29.23 -0.69
CA CYS A 586 19.57 -30.52 -1.08
C CYS A 586 19.38 -31.68 -0.08
N GLY A 587 18.65 -31.50 1.02
CA GLY A 587 18.51 -32.50 2.09
C GLY A 587 17.09 -33.01 2.26
N LYS A 588 16.91 -34.21 2.82
CA LYS A 588 15.58 -34.74 3.21
C LYS A 588 14.91 -33.88 4.29
N ASP A 589 15.70 -33.14 5.07
CA ASP A 589 15.25 -32.16 6.07
C ASP A 589 14.89 -30.78 5.48
N ALA A 590 14.91 -30.63 4.15
CA ALA A 590 14.53 -29.38 3.47
C ALA A 590 13.05 -29.01 3.66
N SER A 591 12.21 -29.91 4.15
CA SER A 591 10.79 -29.67 4.44
C SER A 591 10.51 -28.58 5.46
N GLY A 592 11.53 -28.14 6.22
CA GLY A 592 11.43 -27.04 7.18
C GLY A 592 11.83 -25.66 6.65
N LEU A 593 12.39 -25.55 5.44
CA LEU A 593 12.80 -24.26 4.86
C LEU A 593 11.65 -23.64 4.05
N LYS A 594 11.32 -22.40 4.39
CA LYS A 594 10.37 -21.57 3.61
C LYS A 594 11.05 -20.67 2.58
N GLN A 595 12.38 -20.59 2.65
CA GLN A 595 13.21 -19.66 1.88
C GLN A 595 14.47 -20.38 1.40
N ASP A 596 14.98 -19.96 0.25
CA ASP A 596 16.19 -20.51 -0.39
C ASP A 596 17.41 -19.58 -0.27
N ALA A 597 18.54 -19.99 -0.86
CA ALA A 597 19.81 -19.26 -0.82
C ALA A 597 19.76 -17.90 -1.56
N ASP A 598 18.98 -17.84 -2.65
CA ASP A 598 18.87 -16.70 -3.55
C ASP A 598 17.80 -15.69 -3.05
N ASP A 599 16.95 -16.08 -2.08
CA ASP A 599 15.99 -15.19 -1.44
C ASP A 599 16.67 -14.03 -0.70
N MET A 600 16.04 -12.87 -0.74
CA MET A 600 16.54 -11.68 -0.07
C MET A 600 16.20 -11.70 1.42
N CYS A 601 17.11 -11.21 2.24
CA CYS A 601 16.80 -10.97 3.64
C CYS A 601 15.78 -9.83 3.75
N MET A 602 14.56 -10.13 4.21
CA MET A 602 13.44 -9.17 4.31
C MET A 602 13.61 -8.14 5.45
N ILE A 603 14.82 -7.97 5.98
CA ILE A 603 15.19 -6.89 6.90
C ILE A 603 16.05 -5.87 6.18
N CYS A 604 17.19 -6.28 5.60
CA CYS A 604 18.04 -5.35 4.85
C CYS A 604 17.49 -5.06 3.45
N PHE A 605 16.82 -6.06 2.84
CA PHE A 605 16.43 -6.07 1.43
C PHE A 605 17.57 -5.86 0.44
N THR A 606 18.83 -5.79 0.87
CA THR A 606 19.98 -5.46 0.00
C THR A 606 20.79 -6.67 -0.44
N GLU A 607 20.76 -7.75 0.33
CA GLU A 607 21.57 -8.94 0.08
C GLU A 607 20.78 -10.25 0.22
N ALA A 608 21.16 -11.25 -0.59
CA ALA A 608 20.60 -12.59 -0.55
C ALA A 608 20.98 -13.29 0.78
N LEU A 609 20.17 -14.25 1.21
CA LEU A 609 20.40 -15.01 2.44
C LEU A 609 21.74 -15.75 2.44
N SER A 610 22.22 -16.19 1.28
CA SER A 610 23.54 -16.84 1.17
C SER A 610 24.73 -15.88 1.31
N ALA A 611 24.52 -14.57 1.15
CA ALA A 611 25.58 -13.57 1.11
C ALA A 611 26.11 -13.18 2.50
N ALA A 612 25.42 -13.55 3.58
CA ALA A 612 25.88 -13.34 4.94
C ALA A 612 25.37 -14.46 5.88
N PRO A 613 25.93 -14.62 7.09
CA PRO A 613 25.51 -15.67 8.01
C PRO A 613 24.05 -15.48 8.42
N ALA A 614 23.26 -16.53 8.22
CA ALA A 614 21.81 -16.51 8.42
C ALA A 614 21.37 -17.43 9.56
N ILE A 615 20.24 -17.12 10.16
CA ILE A 615 19.60 -17.92 11.20
C ILE A 615 18.16 -18.24 10.81
N GLN A 616 17.69 -19.43 11.15
CA GLN A 616 16.29 -19.80 11.02
C GLN A 616 15.58 -19.53 12.34
N LEU A 617 14.63 -18.60 12.33
CA LEU A 617 13.79 -18.32 13.49
C LEU A 617 12.87 -19.50 13.81
N GLN A 618 12.34 -19.54 15.03
CA GLN A 618 11.34 -20.54 15.44
C GLN A 618 10.10 -20.59 14.52
N CYS A 619 9.75 -19.47 13.87
CA CYS A 619 8.69 -19.41 12.86
C CYS A 619 9.10 -19.93 11.48
N SER A 620 10.23 -20.63 11.35
CA SER A 620 10.84 -21.23 10.14
C SER A 620 11.39 -20.25 9.09
N HIS A 621 11.17 -18.94 9.24
CA HIS A 621 11.75 -17.92 8.35
C HIS A 621 13.23 -17.67 8.63
N VAL A 622 13.98 -17.36 7.59
CA VAL A 622 15.42 -17.19 7.59
C VAL A 622 15.78 -15.71 7.36
N PHE A 623 16.71 -15.20 8.17
CA PHE A 623 17.22 -13.82 8.09
C PHE A 623 18.72 -13.80 8.40
N HIS A 624 19.44 -12.78 7.95
CA HIS A 624 20.81 -12.57 8.40
C HIS A 624 20.86 -12.31 9.90
N LEU A 625 21.84 -12.89 10.59
CA LEU A 625 22.02 -12.71 12.04
C LEU A 625 22.20 -11.23 12.41
N HIS A 626 23.08 -10.52 11.70
CA HIS A 626 23.36 -9.12 11.98
C HIS A 626 22.12 -8.23 11.75
N CYS A 627 21.25 -8.60 10.80
CA CYS A 627 20.01 -7.89 10.54
C CYS A 627 19.04 -8.02 11.72
N CYS A 628 18.84 -9.25 12.22
CA CYS A 628 18.00 -9.47 13.41
C CYS A 628 18.55 -8.75 14.64
N ARG A 629 19.88 -8.79 14.87
CA ARG A 629 20.52 -8.09 15.98
C ARG A 629 20.28 -6.58 15.91
N ARG A 630 20.56 -5.96 14.76
CA ARG A 630 20.37 -4.52 14.55
C ARG A 630 18.92 -4.08 14.80
N VAL A 631 17.94 -4.85 14.34
CA VAL A 631 16.51 -4.55 14.59
C VAL A 631 16.19 -4.60 16.08
N LEU A 632 16.70 -5.60 16.80
CA LEU A 632 16.46 -5.74 18.24
C LEU A 632 17.23 -4.70 19.08
N GLU A 633 18.43 -4.30 18.64
CA GLU A 633 19.26 -3.28 19.28
C GLU A 633 18.67 -1.88 19.09
N ASN A 634 18.15 -1.56 17.90
CA ASN A 634 17.51 -0.27 17.61
C ASN A 634 16.12 -0.11 18.25
N ARG A 635 15.45 -1.22 18.60
CA ARG A 635 14.14 -1.24 19.26
C ARG A 635 13.03 -0.57 18.42
N TRP A 636 12.37 0.46 18.95
CA TRP A 636 11.24 1.15 18.34
C TRP A 636 11.63 2.57 17.91
N LEU A 637 10.85 3.12 16.97
CA LEU A 637 10.98 4.49 16.51
C LEU A 637 10.12 5.42 17.36
N GLY A 638 10.62 6.63 17.62
CA GLY A 638 9.96 7.64 18.45
C GLY A 638 9.98 7.37 19.96
N PRO A 639 9.41 8.28 20.77
CA PRO A 639 9.48 8.22 22.24
C PRO A 639 8.57 7.13 22.84
N ARG A 640 7.45 6.83 22.18
CA ARG A 640 6.47 5.84 22.63
C ARG A 640 7.01 4.42 22.47
N ILE A 641 6.99 3.64 23.55
CA ILE A 641 7.32 2.22 23.53
C ILE A 641 6.34 1.46 22.62
N THR A 642 6.86 0.88 21.55
CA THR A 642 6.12 -0.06 20.69
C THR A 642 6.93 -1.34 20.50
N PHE A 643 6.26 -2.45 20.21
CA PHE A 643 6.91 -3.77 20.11
C PHE A 643 6.81 -4.39 18.72
N GLY A 644 6.49 -3.59 17.69
CA GLY A 644 6.39 -4.08 16.31
C GLY A 644 7.69 -4.67 15.79
N PHE A 645 8.83 -4.13 16.23
CA PHE A 645 10.17 -4.58 15.84
C PHE A 645 10.52 -6.00 16.33
N LEU A 646 9.80 -6.54 17.32
CA LEU A 646 9.97 -7.93 17.78
C LEU A 646 9.36 -8.97 16.84
N LEU A 647 8.52 -8.53 15.90
CA LEU A 647 7.76 -9.42 15.05
C LEU A 647 8.54 -9.74 13.78
N CYS A 648 8.47 -10.99 13.35
CA CYS A 648 9.03 -11.45 12.09
C CYS A 648 8.46 -10.61 10.94
N PRO A 649 9.29 -10.01 10.07
CA PRO A 649 8.82 -9.21 8.93
C PRO A 649 7.82 -9.93 8.02
N ILE A 650 7.93 -11.26 7.90
CA ILE A 650 7.15 -12.09 6.96
C ILE A 650 5.82 -12.55 7.56
N CYS A 651 5.82 -13.23 8.71
CA CYS A 651 4.61 -13.83 9.31
C CYS A 651 4.08 -13.12 10.56
N LYS A 652 4.77 -12.08 11.03
CA LYS A 652 4.43 -11.31 12.25
C LYS A 652 4.43 -12.11 13.56
N SER A 653 4.92 -13.36 13.58
CA SER A 653 5.21 -14.09 14.83
C SER A 653 6.41 -13.49 15.55
N LYS A 654 6.48 -13.57 16.89
CA LYS A 654 7.61 -13.07 17.68
C LYS A 654 8.92 -13.74 17.23
N MET A 655 9.96 -12.95 16.98
CA MET A 655 11.29 -13.45 16.64
C MET A 655 11.88 -14.18 17.85
N SER A 656 12.34 -15.40 17.63
CA SER A 656 12.91 -16.27 18.66
C SER A 656 14.00 -17.13 18.04
N HIS A 657 15.20 -17.04 18.63
CA HIS A 657 16.36 -17.84 18.27
C HIS A 657 17.36 -17.87 19.44
N SER A 658 18.10 -18.97 19.60
CA SER A 658 19.04 -19.15 20.72
C SER A 658 20.12 -18.07 20.77
N THR A 659 20.65 -17.66 19.62
CA THR A 659 21.69 -16.61 19.52
C THR A 659 21.17 -15.19 19.76
N LEU A 660 19.85 -14.98 19.77
CA LEU A 660 19.21 -13.69 20.06
C LEU A 660 18.74 -13.58 21.51
N ARG A 661 18.88 -14.64 22.32
CA ARG A 661 18.32 -14.73 23.67
C ARG A 661 18.78 -13.59 24.59
N GLU A 662 20.04 -13.19 24.49
CA GLU A 662 20.61 -12.10 25.31
C GLU A 662 19.95 -10.75 25.01
N LEU A 663 19.60 -10.49 23.75
CA LEU A 663 18.88 -9.27 23.34
C LEU A 663 17.38 -9.37 23.66
N LEU A 664 16.79 -10.55 23.45
CA LEU A 664 15.35 -10.78 23.66
C LEU A 664 14.94 -10.77 25.14
N ALA A 665 15.80 -11.21 26.06
CA ALA A 665 15.50 -11.27 27.49
C ALA A 665 15.12 -9.91 28.11
N PRO A 666 15.93 -8.83 27.99
CA PRO A 666 15.56 -7.52 28.53
C PRO A 666 14.34 -6.92 27.82
N ILE A 667 14.18 -7.16 26.51
CA ILE A 667 13.01 -6.68 25.77
C ILE A 667 11.73 -7.40 26.22
N GLY A 668 11.81 -8.71 26.47
CA GLY A 668 10.71 -9.50 27.03
C GLY A 668 10.28 -9.00 28.41
N ALA A 669 11.25 -8.69 29.28
CA ALA A 669 10.96 -8.10 30.59
C ALA A 669 10.25 -6.74 30.48
N LEU A 670 10.67 -5.89 29.54
CA LEU A 670 10.01 -4.61 29.29
C LEU A 670 8.59 -4.80 28.72
N TYR A 671 8.41 -5.75 27.80
CA TYR A 671 7.10 -6.10 27.24
C TYR A 671 6.13 -6.55 28.33
N ASP A 672 6.56 -7.45 29.21
CA ASP A 672 5.73 -7.94 30.32
C ASP A 672 5.45 -6.84 31.35
N ASP A 673 6.40 -5.95 31.62
CA ASP A 673 6.20 -4.79 32.50
C ASP A 673 5.14 -3.82 31.96
N VAL A 674 5.26 -3.42 30.69
CA VAL A 674 4.30 -2.53 30.02
C VAL A 674 2.93 -3.20 29.91
N ARG A 675 2.87 -4.48 29.50
CA ARG A 675 1.63 -5.24 29.40
C ARG A 675 0.89 -5.30 30.73
N ARG A 676 1.61 -5.59 31.82
CA ARG A 676 1.06 -5.65 33.17
C ARG A 676 0.52 -4.29 33.64
N LYS A 677 1.29 -3.22 33.45
CA LYS A 677 0.86 -1.85 33.82
C LYS A 677 -0.35 -1.39 33.01
N ALA A 678 -0.37 -1.68 31.72
CA ALA A 678 -1.47 -1.31 30.82
C ALA A 678 -2.76 -2.04 31.20
N LEU A 679 -2.69 -3.35 31.43
CA LEU A 679 -3.83 -4.15 31.85
C LEU A 679 -4.38 -3.68 33.20
N MET A 680 -3.50 -3.47 34.18
CA MET A 680 -3.89 -2.92 35.49
C MET A 680 -4.61 -1.58 35.32
N ARG A 681 -4.08 -0.66 34.50
CA ARG A 681 -4.74 0.63 34.26
C ARG A 681 -6.13 0.46 33.63
N LEU A 682 -6.28 -0.46 32.67
CA LEU A 682 -7.56 -0.76 32.02
C LEU A 682 -8.60 -1.29 33.01
N GLU A 683 -8.19 -2.15 33.94
CA GLU A 683 -9.05 -2.70 34.99
C GLU A 683 -9.53 -1.61 35.95
N TYR A 684 -8.63 -0.73 36.41
CA TYR A 684 -8.96 0.39 37.30
C TYR A 684 -9.82 1.47 36.61
N GLU A 685 -9.76 1.59 35.29
CA GLU A 685 -10.67 2.44 34.51
C GLU A 685 -12.03 1.78 34.23
N GLY A 686 -12.23 0.51 34.60
CA GLY A 686 -13.46 -0.22 34.31
C GLY A 686 -13.67 -0.57 32.84
N LEU A 687 -12.66 -0.36 31.98
CA LEU A 687 -12.76 -0.53 30.52
C LEU A 687 -12.44 -1.94 30.02
N HIS A 688 -12.15 -2.87 30.93
CA HIS A 688 -11.85 -4.27 30.64
C HIS A 688 -13.05 -5.05 30.05
N GLN A 689 -14.27 -4.51 30.13
CA GLN A 689 -15.50 -5.05 29.52
C GLN A 689 -16.00 -4.23 28.32
N SER A 690 -15.16 -3.35 27.77
CA SER A 690 -15.54 -2.54 26.60
C SER A 690 -15.96 -3.40 25.40
N GLU A 691 -16.83 -2.85 24.55
CA GLU A 691 -17.36 -3.54 23.37
C GLU A 691 -16.25 -4.08 22.44
N ALA A 692 -15.11 -3.39 22.38
CA ALA A 692 -13.93 -3.80 21.62
C ALA A 692 -13.30 -5.13 22.10
N ILE A 693 -13.55 -5.54 23.34
CA ILE A 693 -13.07 -6.78 23.97
C ILE A 693 -14.19 -7.84 24.03
N ALA A 694 -15.41 -7.42 24.33
CA ALA A 694 -16.54 -8.32 24.54
C ALA A 694 -17.20 -8.82 23.23
N THR A 695 -17.11 -8.05 22.13
CA THR A 695 -17.82 -8.36 20.88
C THR A 695 -17.09 -9.41 20.04
N PRO A 696 -17.72 -10.55 19.71
CA PRO A 696 -17.14 -11.54 18.81
C PRO A 696 -16.86 -10.95 17.43
N GLY A 697 -15.62 -11.08 16.97
CA GLY A 697 -15.15 -10.53 15.68
C GLY A 697 -14.49 -9.15 15.77
N ALA A 698 -14.53 -8.48 16.93
CA ALA A 698 -13.73 -7.28 17.17
C ALA A 698 -12.22 -7.59 17.22
N ARG A 699 -11.38 -6.61 16.88
CA ARG A 699 -9.91 -6.76 16.78
C ARG A 699 -9.27 -7.32 18.05
N PHE A 700 -9.80 -6.97 19.22
CA PHE A 700 -9.27 -7.37 20.53
C PHE A 700 -10.24 -8.28 21.30
N HIS A 701 -11.09 -9.03 20.60
CA HIS A 701 -12.01 -9.98 21.21
C HIS A 701 -11.25 -10.98 22.10
N ASN A 702 -11.61 -11.04 23.39
CA ASN A 702 -10.92 -11.82 24.43
C ASN A 702 -9.43 -11.46 24.64
N ASP A 703 -8.97 -10.28 24.25
CA ASP A 703 -7.61 -9.78 24.48
C ASP A 703 -7.58 -8.38 25.13
N PRO A 704 -7.91 -8.28 26.44
CA PRO A 704 -7.89 -7.01 27.17
C PRO A 704 -6.48 -6.40 27.25
N ALA A 705 -5.44 -7.24 27.29
CA ALA A 705 -4.06 -6.77 27.36
C ALA A 705 -3.61 -6.14 26.04
N GLY A 706 -3.95 -6.75 24.90
CA GLY A 706 -3.72 -6.16 23.58
C GLY A 706 -4.45 -4.83 23.38
N TYR A 707 -5.71 -4.75 23.83
CA TYR A 707 -6.48 -3.50 23.81
C TYR A 707 -5.81 -2.40 24.65
N ALA A 708 -5.39 -2.73 25.88
CA ALA A 708 -4.72 -1.79 26.77
C ALA A 708 -3.39 -1.27 26.20
N MET A 709 -2.56 -2.16 25.63
CA MET A 709 -1.28 -1.78 25.01
C MET A 709 -1.48 -0.92 23.75
N ASN A 710 -2.61 -1.08 23.05
CA ASN A 710 -2.94 -0.23 21.91
C ASN A 710 -3.44 1.16 22.35
N ARG A 711 -4.29 1.19 23.39
CA ARG A 711 -4.95 2.39 23.93
C ARG A 711 -4.01 3.33 24.68
N TYR A 712 -3.08 2.80 25.45
CA TYR A 712 -2.20 3.60 26.31
C TYR A 712 -0.81 3.81 25.71
N ALA A 713 -0.21 4.97 26.02
CA ALA A 713 1.16 5.30 25.66
C ALA A 713 2.08 5.14 26.89
N TYR A 714 3.15 4.39 26.72
CA TYR A 714 4.20 4.19 27.73
C TYR A 714 5.54 4.67 27.19
N TYR A 715 6.38 5.16 28.10
CA TYR A 715 7.69 5.77 27.82
C TYR A 715 8.75 5.22 28.77
N VAL A 716 10.01 5.20 28.36
CA VAL A 716 11.13 4.77 29.23
C VAL A 716 11.70 5.99 29.94
N CYS A 717 11.69 5.99 31.27
CA CYS A 717 12.31 7.06 32.05
C CYS A 717 13.83 7.04 31.90
N PHE A 718 14.45 8.15 31.51
CA PHE A 718 15.89 8.28 31.36
C PHE A 718 16.67 8.01 32.66
N LYS A 719 16.14 8.46 33.80
CA LYS A 719 16.82 8.34 35.10
C LYS A 719 16.77 6.93 35.68
N CYS A 720 15.59 6.31 35.72
CA CYS A 720 15.40 5.01 36.41
C CYS A 720 15.20 3.82 35.46
N GLN A 721 15.14 4.05 34.14
CA GLN A 721 14.97 3.04 33.10
C GLN A 721 13.67 2.21 33.20
N LYS A 722 12.70 2.65 34.01
CA LYS A 722 11.38 2.02 34.15
C LYS A 722 10.39 2.62 33.16
N ALA A 723 9.47 1.79 32.66
CA ALA A 723 8.35 2.25 31.86
C ALA A 723 7.35 3.05 32.71
N TYR A 724 6.90 4.21 32.24
CA TYR A 724 5.86 5.01 32.90
C TYR A 724 4.76 5.39 31.90
N PHE A 725 3.57 5.66 32.44
CA PHE A 725 2.39 6.04 31.66
C PHE A 725 2.48 7.51 31.24
N GLY A 726 2.18 7.79 29.98
CA GLY A 726 2.17 9.15 29.43
C GLY A 726 0.88 9.50 28.69
N GLY A 727 -0.25 8.95 29.14
CA GLY A 727 -1.56 9.26 28.56
C GLY A 727 -2.08 8.23 27.56
N GLU A 728 -3.20 8.58 26.91
CA GLU A 728 -3.78 7.78 25.84
C GLU A 728 -3.05 8.00 24.52
N ALA A 729 -2.87 6.92 23.76
CA ALA A 729 -2.18 6.92 22.47
C ALA A 729 -2.86 7.80 21.41
N ARG A 730 -4.18 8.04 21.52
CA ARG A 730 -4.92 8.89 20.57
C ARG A 730 -4.45 10.35 20.58
N CYS A 731 -3.86 10.81 21.68
CA CYS A 731 -3.30 12.15 21.80
C CYS A 731 -1.94 12.30 21.10
N ASP A 732 -1.43 11.22 20.50
CA ASP A 732 -0.06 11.07 19.96
C ASP A 732 -0.05 10.73 18.45
N VAL A 733 -1.23 10.70 17.80
CA VAL A 733 -1.39 10.17 16.43
C VAL A 733 -0.78 11.06 15.35
N GLU A 734 -0.56 12.34 15.64
CA GLU A 734 0.02 13.31 14.69
C GLU A 734 1.57 13.30 14.67
N ALA A 735 2.24 12.68 15.64
CA ALA A 735 3.68 12.81 15.86
C ALA A 735 4.51 11.54 15.55
N ALA A 736 3.91 10.46 15.03
CA ALA A 736 4.60 9.19 14.73
C ALA A 736 5.69 9.26 13.63
N HIS A 737 6.14 10.46 13.24
CA HIS A 737 7.06 10.72 12.13
C HIS A 737 8.34 11.49 12.51
N GLY A 738 8.60 11.74 13.80
CA GLY A 738 9.83 12.40 14.25
C GLY A 738 10.76 11.49 15.05
N ASP A 739 11.94 11.15 14.50
CA ASP A 739 13.07 10.57 15.26
C ASP A 739 13.79 11.62 16.13
N ASP A 740 13.44 12.90 15.97
CA ASP A 740 14.07 14.05 16.64
C ASP A 740 13.41 14.34 18.00
N PHE A 741 13.67 13.52 19.01
CA PHE A 741 13.39 13.86 20.41
C PHE A 741 14.60 13.59 21.29
N ASP A 742 14.76 14.33 22.39
CA ASP A 742 15.82 14.07 23.36
C ASP A 742 15.35 13.03 24.39
N PRO A 743 15.94 11.82 24.46
CA PRO A 743 15.60 10.83 25.46
C PRO A 743 15.82 11.31 26.90
N SER A 744 16.68 12.32 27.12
CA SER A 744 16.98 12.86 28.45
C SER A 744 15.78 13.56 29.11
N GLU A 745 14.83 14.01 28.29
CA GLU A 745 13.63 14.74 28.72
C GLU A 745 12.46 13.80 29.08
N LEU A 746 12.55 12.51 28.75
CA LEU A 746 11.55 11.51 29.15
C LEU A 746 11.79 11.08 30.60
N ILE A 747 11.12 11.74 31.54
CA ILE A 747 11.27 11.47 32.98
C ILE A 747 9.91 11.17 33.61
N CYS A 748 9.82 10.05 34.33
CA CYS A 748 8.61 9.68 35.04
C CYS A 748 8.36 10.61 36.24
N GLY A 749 7.09 10.72 36.68
CA GLY A 749 6.70 11.59 37.79
C GLY A 749 7.47 11.34 39.09
N ALA A 750 7.89 10.10 39.37
CA ALA A 750 8.72 9.78 40.53
C ALA A 750 10.13 10.40 40.47
N CYS A 751 10.66 10.61 39.26
CA CYS A 751 12.01 11.14 39.03
C CYS A 751 12.02 12.65 38.69
N SER A 752 10.84 13.25 38.54
CA SER A 752 10.58 14.67 38.27
C SER A 752 9.71 15.34 39.36
N ASP A 753 9.78 14.83 40.60
CA ASP A 753 8.96 15.29 41.73
C ASP A 753 9.32 16.72 42.21
N VAL A 754 8.85 17.73 41.47
CA VAL A 754 9.02 19.16 41.76
C VAL A 754 8.08 19.66 42.87
N SER A 755 6.99 18.94 43.14
CA SER A 755 5.92 19.37 44.04
C SER A 755 5.85 18.59 45.36
N ARG A 756 6.80 17.69 45.62
CA ARG A 756 6.81 16.77 46.79
C ARG A 756 5.46 16.06 46.95
N ALA A 757 5.03 15.39 45.89
CA ALA A 757 3.73 14.75 45.83
C ALA A 757 3.55 13.72 46.96
N GLN A 758 2.34 13.65 47.53
CA GLN A 758 2.03 12.64 48.54
C GLN A 758 2.14 11.24 47.94
N MET A 759 2.89 10.37 48.61
CA MET A 759 3.05 8.98 48.18
C MET A 759 1.74 8.20 48.34
N CYS A 760 1.41 7.39 47.34
CA CYS A 760 0.24 6.53 47.43
C CYS A 760 0.48 5.42 48.47
N PRO A 761 -0.43 5.20 49.44
CA PRO A 761 -0.28 4.12 50.42
C PRO A 761 -0.20 2.73 49.81
N LYS A 762 -0.83 2.52 48.63
CA LYS A 762 -0.88 1.22 47.93
C LYS A 762 0.25 1.04 46.93
N HIS A 763 0.64 2.10 46.21
CA HIS A 763 1.53 2.00 45.05
C HIS A 763 2.76 2.91 45.10
N GLY A 764 3.03 3.54 46.25
CA GLY A 764 4.15 4.46 46.42
C GLY A 764 4.15 5.56 45.35
N THR A 765 5.25 5.64 44.60
CA THR A 765 5.45 6.57 43.48
C THR A 765 5.40 5.89 42.10
N ASP A 766 5.11 4.59 42.02
CA ASP A 766 5.21 3.81 40.77
C ASP A 766 4.22 4.26 39.69
N PHE A 767 3.09 4.85 40.08
CA PHE A 767 2.08 5.43 39.19
C PHE A 767 1.87 6.92 39.44
N LEU A 768 2.90 7.62 39.94
CA LEU A 768 2.83 9.07 40.13
C LEU A 768 2.83 9.77 38.77
N GLU A 769 1.78 10.55 38.52
CA GLU A 769 1.57 11.30 37.28
C GLU A 769 1.57 12.81 37.55
N TYR A 770 2.06 13.59 36.58
CA TYR A 770 1.96 15.05 36.58
C TYR A 770 1.03 15.52 35.47
N LYS A 771 0.41 16.67 35.70
CA LYS A 771 -0.35 17.40 34.70
C LYS A 771 0.63 18.17 33.81
N CYS A 772 0.34 18.26 32.51
CA CYS A 772 0.99 19.23 31.64
C CYS A 772 0.74 20.65 32.16
N ARG A 773 1.79 21.44 32.37
CA ARG A 773 1.70 22.81 32.88
C ARG A 773 0.70 23.65 32.07
N TYR A 774 0.68 23.44 30.76
CA TYR A 774 -0.07 24.26 29.81
C TYR A 774 -1.43 23.71 29.35
N CYS A 775 -1.85 22.51 29.77
CA CYS A 775 -3.18 21.99 29.40
C CYS A 775 -3.68 20.89 30.36
N CYS A 776 -4.93 20.45 30.21
CA CYS A 776 -5.53 19.37 30.98
C CYS A 776 -5.19 18.00 30.36
N SER A 777 -3.91 17.67 30.26
CA SER A 777 -3.41 16.36 29.82
C SER A 777 -2.33 15.84 30.75
N VAL A 778 -2.12 14.52 30.75
CA VAL A 778 -1.02 13.90 31.49
C VAL A 778 0.31 14.27 30.81
N ALA A 779 1.32 14.59 31.61
CA ALA A 779 2.63 14.94 31.13
C ALA A 779 3.43 13.71 30.67
N VAL A 780 4.25 13.91 29.64
CA VAL A 780 5.17 12.93 29.07
C VAL A 780 6.61 13.39 29.25
N PHE A 781 6.90 14.64 28.92
CA PHE A 781 8.23 15.23 28.98
C PHE A 781 8.41 16.08 30.24
N PHE A 782 9.66 16.11 30.74
CA PHE A 782 10.10 16.99 31.80
C PHE A 782 11.35 17.75 31.33
N CYS A 783 11.16 19.00 30.94
CA CYS A 783 12.20 19.81 30.32
C CYS A 783 12.66 20.91 31.28
N PHE A 784 13.88 21.41 31.04
CA PHE A 784 14.49 22.52 31.79
C PHE A 784 14.60 22.27 33.31
N GLY A 785 14.51 21.01 33.74
CA GLY A 785 14.53 20.62 35.14
C GLY A 785 13.36 21.17 35.98
N THR A 786 12.32 21.73 35.36
CA THR A 786 11.26 22.47 36.07
C THR A 786 9.85 22.28 35.51
N THR A 787 9.70 21.90 34.24
CA THR A 787 8.41 22.03 33.54
C THR A 787 7.95 20.73 32.91
N HIS A 788 6.71 20.33 33.19
CA HIS A 788 6.06 19.16 32.62
C HIS A 788 5.22 19.49 31.38
N PHE A 789 5.45 18.76 30.28
CA PHE A 789 4.73 18.91 29.00
C PHE A 789 4.07 17.60 28.56
N CYS A 790 2.88 17.68 27.96
CA CYS A 790 2.37 16.61 27.08
C CYS A 790 2.99 16.74 25.68
N ASN A 791 2.96 15.69 24.85
CA ASN A 791 3.59 15.71 23.53
C ASN A 791 3.18 16.92 22.66
N PRO A 792 1.88 17.24 22.48
CA PRO A 792 1.52 18.33 21.59
C PRO A 792 1.95 19.72 22.11
N CYS A 793 2.08 19.90 23.43
CA CYS A 793 2.60 21.14 24.01
C CYS A 793 4.13 21.18 24.00
N HIS A 794 4.80 20.02 23.99
CA HIS A 794 6.24 19.91 23.84
C HIS A 794 6.66 20.24 22.41
N ASP A 795 5.94 19.76 21.40
CA ASP A 795 6.20 20.10 19.99
C ASP A 795 6.14 21.62 19.72
N ASP A 796 5.28 22.34 20.45
CA ASP A 796 5.10 23.80 20.36
C ASP A 796 5.71 24.53 21.58
N PHE A 797 6.71 23.95 22.25
CA PHE A 797 7.18 24.43 23.56
C PHE A 797 7.60 25.91 23.53
N GLN A 798 8.25 26.36 22.45
CA GLN A 798 8.73 27.75 22.32
C GLN A 798 7.57 28.75 22.43
N ARG A 799 6.47 28.48 21.74
CA ARG A 799 5.26 29.30 21.80
C ARG A 799 4.58 29.14 23.16
N MET A 800 4.41 27.91 23.64
CA MET A 800 3.73 27.63 24.90
C MET A 800 4.41 28.30 26.10
N THR A 801 5.75 28.35 26.14
CA THR A 801 6.50 29.04 27.20
C THR A 801 6.47 30.57 27.09
N SER A 802 6.16 31.10 25.90
CA SER A 802 6.14 32.53 25.63
C SER A 802 4.78 33.19 25.93
N ILE A 803 3.70 32.42 25.98
CA ILE A 803 2.35 32.93 26.27
C ILE A 803 2.29 33.38 27.74
N PRO A 804 1.88 34.64 28.03
CA PRO A 804 1.67 35.11 29.39
C PRO A 804 0.65 34.24 30.13
N LYS A 805 0.86 34.04 31.44
CA LYS A 805 0.03 33.13 32.25
C LYS A 805 -1.46 33.52 32.22
N ASP A 806 -1.76 34.81 32.14
CA ASP A 806 -3.13 35.34 32.13
C ASP A 806 -3.86 35.09 30.80
N GLU A 807 -3.13 34.78 29.73
CA GLU A 807 -3.66 34.49 28.39
C GLU A 807 -3.77 32.98 28.12
N LEU A 808 -3.35 32.13 29.06
CA LEU A 808 -3.49 30.69 28.93
C LEU A 808 -4.96 30.26 29.08
N PRO A 809 -5.40 29.22 28.36
CA PRO A 809 -6.77 28.72 28.46
C PRO A 809 -7.07 28.24 29.88
N HIS A 810 -8.29 28.54 30.34
CA HIS A 810 -8.78 28.05 31.62
C HIS A 810 -9.31 26.61 31.48
N CYS A 811 -9.46 25.92 32.61
CA CYS A 811 -10.05 24.58 32.61
C CYS A 811 -11.49 24.66 32.05
N PRO A 812 -11.88 23.79 31.09
CA PRO A 812 -11.11 22.72 30.46
C PRO A 812 -10.15 23.20 29.35
N ALA A 813 -8.85 22.97 29.54
CA ALA A 813 -7.80 23.40 28.63
C ALA A 813 -7.29 22.25 27.76
N GLY A 814 -7.31 22.42 26.43
CA GLY A 814 -6.72 21.51 25.47
C GLY A 814 -5.25 21.84 25.17
N PRO A 815 -4.50 20.93 24.52
CA PRO A 815 -3.10 21.19 24.13
C PRO A 815 -2.95 22.37 23.15
N LYS A 816 -1.72 22.87 22.98
CA LYS A 816 -1.38 24.00 22.06
C LYS A 816 -2.16 25.31 22.32
N ALA A 817 -2.52 25.57 23.58
CA ALA A 817 -3.29 26.72 24.05
C ALA A 817 -4.74 26.78 23.51
N ARG A 818 -5.38 25.62 23.31
CA ARG A 818 -6.78 25.55 22.87
C ARG A 818 -7.75 25.55 24.06
N GLN A 819 -8.75 26.42 24.04
CA GLN A 819 -9.87 26.37 24.99
C GLN A 819 -10.87 25.29 24.57
N LEU A 820 -11.24 24.37 25.48
CA LEU A 820 -12.27 23.37 25.22
C LEU A 820 -13.64 23.87 25.69
N GLU A 821 -14.70 23.33 25.10
CA GLU A 821 -16.09 23.58 25.52
C GLU A 821 -16.45 22.78 26.78
N GLY A 822 -17.38 23.32 27.58
CA GLY A 822 -17.90 22.68 28.78
C GLY A 822 -17.19 23.10 30.07
N THR A 823 -17.59 22.48 31.18
CA THR A 823 -17.08 22.79 32.54
C THR A 823 -16.33 21.63 33.18
N GLU A 824 -16.30 20.46 32.53
CA GLU A 824 -15.68 19.26 33.06
C GLU A 824 -14.22 19.14 32.62
N CYS A 825 -13.32 18.99 33.58
CA CYS A 825 -11.90 18.81 33.30
C CYS A 825 -11.65 17.44 32.63
N PRO A 826 -10.89 17.37 31.52
CA PRO A 826 -10.51 16.09 30.90
C PRO A 826 -9.74 15.11 31.80
N LEU A 827 -9.16 15.61 32.90
CA LEU A 827 -8.46 14.80 33.91
C LEU A 827 -9.35 14.45 35.12
N HIS A 828 -10.62 14.87 35.10
CA HIS A 828 -11.63 14.69 36.15
C HIS A 828 -11.10 15.01 37.56
N VAL A 829 -10.30 16.08 37.69
CA VAL A 829 -9.68 16.51 38.95
C VAL A 829 -9.73 18.03 39.08
N VAL A 830 -9.82 18.52 40.31
CA VAL A 830 -9.62 19.94 40.62
C VAL A 830 -8.13 20.22 40.68
N HIS A 831 -7.66 21.15 39.85
CA HIS A 831 -6.24 21.51 39.74
C HIS A 831 -6.07 23.04 39.71
N PRO A 832 -4.88 23.57 40.04
CA PRO A 832 -4.57 24.99 39.94
C PRO A 832 -4.69 25.51 38.50
N PRO A 833 -4.72 26.85 38.30
CA PRO A 833 -4.81 27.45 36.97
C PRO A 833 -3.74 26.95 36.00
N THR A 834 -4.05 26.95 34.70
CA THR A 834 -3.10 26.61 33.64
C THR A 834 -1.87 27.53 33.74
N GLY A 835 -0.67 26.95 33.57
CA GLY A 835 0.61 27.63 33.81
C GLY A 835 1.28 27.27 35.14
N GLU A 836 0.68 26.42 35.96
CA GLU A 836 1.25 25.91 37.22
C GLU A 836 1.49 24.39 37.17
N GLU A 837 2.57 23.97 37.85
CA GLU A 837 2.91 22.55 38.02
C GLU A 837 1.95 21.88 39.01
N PHE A 838 1.47 20.69 38.66
CA PHE A 838 0.51 19.96 39.51
C PHE A 838 0.73 18.46 39.44
N ALA A 839 1.01 17.85 40.59
CA ALA A 839 1.01 16.40 40.75
C ALA A 839 -0.42 15.89 40.81
N LEU A 840 -0.75 14.97 39.91
CA LEU A 840 -2.05 14.31 39.87
C LEU A 840 -2.18 13.20 40.92
N GLY A 841 -1.05 12.79 41.52
CA GLY A 841 -0.98 11.66 42.43
C GLY A 841 -0.96 10.32 41.67
N CYS A 842 -1.51 9.28 42.30
CA CYS A 842 -1.50 7.93 41.74
C CYS A 842 -2.56 7.75 40.64
N GLY A 843 -2.12 7.62 39.39
CA GLY A 843 -3.01 7.55 38.23
C GLY A 843 -4.02 6.40 38.23
N VAL A 844 -3.67 5.25 38.81
CA VAL A 844 -4.59 4.10 38.95
C VAL A 844 -5.62 4.31 40.06
N CYS A 845 -5.22 4.85 41.22
CA CYS A 845 -6.12 5.07 42.34
C CYS A 845 -7.09 6.23 42.09
N ARG A 846 -6.66 7.25 41.34
CA ARG A 846 -7.51 8.41 40.99
C ARG A 846 -8.84 7.98 40.38
N ASN A 847 -8.79 7.02 39.45
CA ASN A 847 -9.98 6.57 38.73
C ASN A 847 -10.88 5.62 39.55
N ALA A 848 -10.34 5.01 40.61
CA ALA A 848 -11.12 4.20 41.55
C ALA A 848 -11.92 5.05 42.56
N HIS A 849 -11.56 6.32 42.77
CA HIS A 849 -12.29 7.23 43.67
C HIS A 849 -13.45 7.98 42.98
N THR A 850 -13.56 7.84 41.65
CA THR A 850 -14.65 8.37 40.83
C THR A 850 -15.83 7.38 40.66
N PHE A 851 -15.75 6.20 41.29
CA PHE A 851 -16.82 5.20 41.34
C PHE A 851 -17.36 5.01 42.77
#